data_AF-A0A3M7NFK9-F1
#
_entry.id   AF-A0A3M7NFK9-F1
#
_cell.length_a   1.000
_cell.length_b   1.000
_cell.length_c   1.000
_cell.angle_alpha   90.00
_cell.angle_beta   90.00
_cell.angle_gamma   90.00
#
_symmetry.space_group_name_H-M   'P 1'
#
loop_
_entity.id
_entity.type
_entity.pdbx_description
1 polymer ?
#
loop_
_entity_poly.entity_id
_entity_poly.type
_entity_poly.pdbx_seq_one_letter_code
_entity_poly.pdbx_strand_id
1 'polypeptide(L)'
;MLASTFVYSIDRYSEVMDWVLKISPDFDPGTEIVACANTPPELGQLCINCHFVSFKATQEESARALEAANKTRPEGCLVEAVNQLTSLAAEYAHQAIANPSGHRYCADNGYVKNDADVAAVLKPAFCTLPHPKAFAIWFAMAPCSRRTLPDMALSMQTDHYFALYTVWDDDKDDERSQEAEAAAVLKSAPTITKAVCADMGSVDGPARLVKAAVDAFGTVDIVVNNAAIAVNKPFAEQNLDDWDKLVNINGRGTFLLTQAALPFLSPSGARIVNVCSASSRSPPPGQTIYAGTKGMVDSFTRCWAKELPRTYGCTVNAVSPGPTRTEGFAAAGPEAMKVLQPTIDAIPVAPRMGEASEIAHAVAFLYISTIEAESFPYIFEQNVTIPLKSSSGVVRCNVYRPKVQSKKYPVIMTYGPYGKDIPYSVFHPKSFSEVNPAHRSEHSAWEVPAPTYWTSHDYVVVRVDERGLGQSPGLLDTMSRSTSEAFFDAVEWAAEQPWSSGKVGLLGISYYAGSQWRVAALQPKGLSAIIPWEGMSDYYRDRCRHGGILSNNFIKWWWDRQVLSNQYGKAGRWGPATIEGSLDETELKKNRNEQPVDNKNNFYRDDQYYASKEYNLNDVTVPLLSVANWGGILLHLRGNVEGFTHARSEFKYLRFITGRHDLPFYYEEEVEVQRSFLDAFLKGEDRIGWATKGKVPRVSMVVRKGDVGHNNAEAEKTFPRRSENEWPIARTQYTRFYLTPTLGLSPEKPSTLQYQKVTYKALGTLDDPQLVQFSTPPLTAELEITGHIVAHLNVSMNPFIGGPQTSEIDLFVTLRHISAAGKEVFYTGTAGDPVPLCKGWLRGVIDDIRANGDKAVRAYSERFDKWSPKSFKLSEKEIEAVLKEVPEQIIKDIKEVQRNVRTFAEAQRRSLSDFELEIQPGVFLGQKNNPIETVGAYIPGGRYPLLASAHMTILTAKVAGVSHVIGCTPPINGELPTSTIAAMHLAGADEIFILGGVQAVAAMAVGTETVRKVDFIAGPGNAFVAEAKRSLFGEVGIDLFAGPTEVLIVADESASPLTVATDLLSQAEHGPDTPAILITNSQNLAKQVIETVDKLLVDLPTAPLAGTSWRDHGVVIVVGNLDDAYSVADEYAAEHVQILTKNPRAALEKMKHYGAIFLVHRDKSCSSDQKGSPLHGRIVGG
;
A
#
# COMPACT_ATOMS: atom_id res chain seq x y z
N MET A 1 -20.61 -4.50 59.09
CA MET A 1 -20.50 -5.11 57.75
C MET A 1 -21.82 -5.79 57.44
N LEU A 2 -22.34 -5.56 56.25
CA LEU A 2 -23.49 -6.28 55.72
C LEU A 2 -23.11 -6.90 54.38
N ALA A 3 -23.74 -8.02 54.01
CA ALA A 3 -23.59 -8.64 52.70
C ALA A 3 -24.95 -8.85 52.03
N SER A 4 -24.99 -8.73 50.70
CA SER A 4 -26.15 -9.11 49.89
C SER A 4 -25.74 -10.08 48.78
N THR A 5 -26.50 -11.16 48.60
CA THR A 5 -26.20 -12.25 47.66
C THR A 5 -27.41 -12.55 46.79
N PHE A 6 -27.17 -12.69 45.48
CA PHE A 6 -28.20 -13.00 44.48
C PHE A 6 -27.71 -14.12 43.56
N VAL A 7 -28.48 -15.20 43.45
CA VAL A 7 -28.14 -16.38 42.64
C VAL A 7 -29.15 -16.53 41.51
N TYR A 8 -28.67 -16.74 40.28
CA TYR A 8 -29.49 -16.92 39.09
C TYR A 8 -29.05 -18.15 38.30
N SER A 9 -29.96 -18.74 37.51
CA SER A 9 -29.58 -19.73 36.50
C SER A 9 -28.59 -19.13 35.49
N ILE A 10 -27.64 -19.93 35.03
CA ILE A 10 -26.59 -19.48 34.11
C ILE A 10 -27.13 -18.99 32.76
N ASP A 11 -28.34 -19.39 32.35
CA ASP A 11 -28.98 -18.90 31.12
C ASP A 11 -29.22 -17.38 31.14
N ARG A 12 -29.21 -16.78 32.34
CA ARG A 12 -29.36 -15.33 32.55
C ARG A 12 -28.02 -14.60 32.72
N TYR A 13 -26.92 -15.27 32.40
CA TYR A 13 -25.56 -14.74 32.53
C TYR A 13 -25.42 -13.32 31.98
N SER A 14 -25.86 -13.07 30.73
CA SER A 14 -25.69 -11.75 30.09
C SER A 14 -26.46 -10.65 30.83
N GLU A 15 -27.72 -10.91 31.18
CA GLU A 15 -28.55 -9.96 31.93
C GLU A 15 -27.96 -9.63 33.30
N VAL A 16 -27.47 -10.64 34.02
CA VAL A 16 -26.91 -10.49 35.36
C VAL A 16 -25.55 -9.81 35.33
N MET A 17 -24.67 -10.17 34.40
CA MET A 17 -23.35 -9.52 34.27
C MET A 17 -23.46 -8.09 33.78
N ASP A 18 -24.36 -7.80 32.83
CA ASP A 18 -24.61 -6.42 32.38
C ASP A 18 -25.12 -5.55 33.54
N TRP A 19 -25.98 -6.11 34.41
CA TRP A 19 -26.41 -5.44 35.63
C TRP A 19 -25.25 -5.15 36.58
N VAL A 20 -24.44 -6.17 36.91
CA VAL A 20 -23.27 -6.03 37.80
C VAL A 20 -22.29 -4.99 37.26
N LEU A 21 -21.96 -5.05 35.97
CA LEU A 21 -21.04 -4.11 35.32
C LEU A 21 -21.62 -2.70 35.27
N LYS A 22 -22.93 -2.54 35.04
CA LYS A 22 -23.59 -1.22 35.02
C LYS A 22 -23.56 -0.51 36.37
N ILE A 23 -23.70 -1.24 37.47
CA ILE A 23 -23.71 -0.64 38.82
C ILE A 23 -22.31 -0.44 39.40
N SER A 24 -21.29 -1.13 38.87
CA SER A 24 -19.92 -1.13 39.44
C SER A 24 -19.19 0.23 39.36
N PRO A 25 -19.22 1.03 38.27
CA PRO A 25 -18.47 2.29 38.15
C PRO A 25 -18.84 3.36 39.19
N ASP A 26 -20.09 3.38 39.66
CA ASP A 26 -20.61 4.36 40.62
C ASP A 26 -20.82 3.77 42.03
N PHE A 27 -20.35 2.54 42.27
CA PHE A 27 -20.60 1.84 43.52
C PHE A 27 -19.72 2.36 44.66
N ASP A 28 -20.20 2.21 45.90
CA ASP A 28 -19.49 2.69 47.09
C ASP A 28 -18.06 2.08 47.19
N PRO A 29 -16.99 2.89 47.33
CA PRO A 29 -15.60 2.41 47.37
C PRO A 29 -15.24 1.48 48.52
N GLY A 30 -16.12 1.34 49.53
CA GLY A 30 -15.97 0.43 50.66
C GLY A 30 -16.78 -0.85 50.52
N THR A 31 -17.21 -1.22 49.30
CA THR A 31 -17.98 -2.43 49.03
C THR A 31 -17.32 -3.29 47.95
N GLU A 32 -17.11 -4.57 48.25
CA GLU A 32 -16.58 -5.53 47.28
C GLU A 32 -17.69 -6.24 46.51
N ILE A 33 -17.42 -6.52 45.23
CA ILE A 33 -18.36 -7.16 44.30
C ILE A 33 -17.66 -8.38 43.70
N VAL A 34 -18.32 -9.54 43.80
CA VAL A 34 -17.85 -10.82 43.29
C VAL A 34 -18.95 -11.47 42.45
N ALA A 35 -18.62 -11.87 41.22
CA ALA A 35 -19.49 -12.73 40.41
C ALA A 35 -18.82 -14.10 40.25
N CYS A 36 -19.54 -15.18 40.56
CA CYS A 36 -19.03 -16.55 40.51
C CYS A 36 -19.99 -17.47 39.78
N ALA A 37 -19.52 -18.19 38.76
CA ALA A 37 -20.24 -19.31 38.18
C ALA A 37 -19.78 -20.62 38.82
N ASN A 38 -20.73 -21.39 39.36
CA ASN A 38 -20.50 -22.71 39.93
C ASN A 38 -21.79 -23.54 39.86
N THR A 39 -21.72 -24.82 40.24
CA THR A 39 -22.90 -25.69 40.37
C THR A 39 -23.18 -25.96 41.84
N PRO A 40 -24.00 -25.13 42.54
CA PRO A 40 -24.29 -25.35 43.96
C PRO A 40 -24.96 -26.72 44.17
N PRO A 41 -24.48 -27.56 45.11
CA PRO A 41 -25.02 -28.90 45.32
C PRO A 41 -26.52 -28.93 45.56
N GLU A 42 -27.05 -27.94 46.27
CA GLU A 42 -28.47 -27.78 46.58
C GLU A 42 -29.35 -27.38 45.39
N LEU A 43 -28.77 -26.77 44.35
CA LEU A 43 -29.50 -26.34 43.14
C LEU A 43 -29.32 -27.30 41.96
N GLY A 44 -28.23 -28.10 41.94
CA GLY A 44 -27.98 -29.15 40.95
C GLY A 44 -27.83 -28.66 39.51
N GLN A 45 -27.63 -27.36 39.30
CA GLN A 45 -27.48 -26.72 37.98
C GLN A 45 -26.42 -25.63 38.04
N LEU A 46 -25.84 -25.31 36.87
CA LEU A 46 -24.88 -24.21 36.75
C LEU A 46 -25.59 -22.88 36.97
N CYS A 47 -25.06 -22.09 37.89
CA CYS A 47 -25.62 -20.80 38.30
C CYS A 47 -24.58 -19.69 38.19
N ILE A 48 -25.03 -18.44 38.10
CA ILE A 48 -24.21 -17.25 38.36
C ILE A 48 -24.64 -16.64 39.70
N ASN A 49 -23.68 -16.43 40.59
CA ASN A 49 -23.86 -15.89 41.94
C ASN A 49 -23.18 -14.52 42.02
N CYS A 50 -23.91 -13.49 42.42
CA CYS A 50 -23.39 -12.14 42.63
C CYS A 50 -23.42 -11.81 44.13
N HIS A 51 -22.25 -11.54 44.69
CA HIS A 51 -22.06 -11.31 46.12
C HIS A 51 -21.47 -9.92 46.36
N PHE A 52 -22.11 -9.14 47.24
CA PHE A 52 -21.77 -7.75 47.55
C PHE A 52 -21.51 -7.60 49.05
N VAL A 53 -20.31 -7.16 49.46
CA VAL A 53 -19.93 -7.07 50.89
C VAL A 53 -19.48 -5.66 51.26
N SER A 54 -20.20 -5.01 52.18
CA SER A 54 -19.91 -3.63 52.60
C SER A 54 -19.13 -3.56 53.92
N PHE A 55 -18.04 -2.80 53.89
CA PHE A 55 -17.09 -2.62 54.99
C PHE A 55 -17.23 -1.26 55.72
N LYS A 56 -18.47 -0.83 56.01
CA LYS A 56 -18.73 0.42 56.76
C LYS A 56 -18.69 0.25 58.28
N ALA A 57 -18.44 1.36 58.98
CA ALA A 57 -18.35 1.42 60.43
C ALA A 57 -19.71 1.11 61.12
N THR A 58 -20.82 1.49 60.48
CA THR A 58 -22.18 1.23 60.98
C THR A 58 -23.02 0.37 60.04
N GLN A 59 -24.06 -0.27 60.56
CA GLN A 59 -25.00 -1.05 59.75
C GLN A 59 -25.84 -0.17 58.82
N GLU A 60 -26.21 1.04 59.25
CA GLU A 60 -26.95 2.00 58.40
C GLU A 60 -26.14 2.49 57.20
N GLU A 61 -24.84 2.72 57.38
CA GLU A 61 -23.93 3.05 56.27
C GLU A 61 -23.72 1.85 55.36
N SER A 62 -23.62 0.63 55.92
CA SER A 62 -23.50 -0.60 55.14
C SER A 62 -24.76 -0.85 54.29
N ALA A 63 -25.94 -0.61 54.85
CA ALA A 63 -27.22 -0.78 54.15
C ALA A 63 -27.40 0.26 53.03
N ARG A 64 -26.97 1.51 53.25
CA ARG A 64 -26.92 2.55 52.21
C ARG A 64 -25.95 2.19 51.07
N ALA A 65 -24.77 1.65 51.40
CA ALA A 65 -23.79 1.24 50.41
C ALA A 65 -24.30 0.09 49.50
N LEU A 66 -25.14 -0.80 50.04
CA LEU A 66 -25.72 -1.92 49.28
C LEU A 66 -27.03 -1.59 48.56
N GLU A 67 -27.57 -0.38 48.76
CA GLU A 67 -28.91 0.00 48.29
C GLU A 67 -29.05 -0.09 46.76
N ALA A 68 -28.01 0.27 46.01
CA ALA A 68 -28.00 0.19 44.56
C ALA A 68 -28.19 -1.26 44.07
N ALA A 69 -27.43 -2.22 44.60
CA ALA A 69 -27.57 -3.63 44.25
C ALA A 69 -28.94 -4.17 44.69
N ASN A 70 -29.36 -3.84 45.92
CA ASN A 70 -30.63 -4.30 46.46
C ASN A 70 -31.84 -3.80 45.65
N LYS A 71 -31.82 -2.57 45.12
CA LYS A 71 -32.93 -2.00 44.36
C LYS A 71 -32.93 -2.36 42.88
N THR A 72 -31.76 -2.56 42.27
CA THR A 72 -31.63 -2.68 40.80
C THR A 72 -31.46 -4.10 40.30
N ARG A 73 -31.36 -5.10 41.20
CA ARG A 73 -31.22 -6.51 40.84
C ARG A 73 -32.30 -6.99 39.87
N PRO A 74 -31.95 -7.82 38.86
CA PRO A 74 -32.95 -8.49 38.04
C PRO A 74 -33.91 -9.34 38.88
N GLU A 75 -35.20 -9.36 38.50
CA GLU A 75 -36.19 -10.27 39.12
C GLU A 75 -35.81 -11.74 38.87
N GLY A 76 -36.35 -12.70 39.63
CA GLY A 76 -36.17 -14.14 39.36
C GLY A 76 -34.87 -14.76 39.91
N CYS A 77 -34.40 -14.29 41.08
CA CYS A 77 -33.36 -14.96 41.84
C CYS A 77 -33.82 -16.35 42.30
N LEU A 78 -32.94 -17.35 42.21
CA LEU A 78 -33.11 -18.67 42.83
C LEU A 78 -32.84 -18.61 44.34
N VAL A 79 -31.86 -17.79 44.75
CA VAL A 79 -31.54 -17.52 46.15
C VAL A 79 -31.31 -16.02 46.29
N GLU A 80 -31.95 -15.42 47.30
CA GLU A 80 -31.81 -14.01 47.64
C GLU A 80 -31.58 -13.85 49.14
N ALA A 81 -30.51 -13.13 49.50
CA ALA A 81 -30.20 -12.76 50.88
C ALA A 81 -29.74 -11.30 50.90
N VAL A 82 -30.53 -10.40 51.48
CA VAL A 82 -30.26 -8.95 51.48
C VAL A 82 -29.85 -8.47 52.86
N ASN A 83 -28.85 -7.59 52.92
CA ASN A 83 -28.38 -6.92 54.14
C ASN A 83 -28.13 -7.88 55.32
N GLN A 84 -27.55 -9.04 55.04
CA GLN A 84 -27.22 -10.03 56.06
C GLN A 84 -26.03 -9.55 56.89
N LEU A 85 -26.11 -9.74 58.20
CA LEU A 85 -25.00 -9.41 59.10
C LEU A 85 -23.82 -10.34 58.81
N THR A 86 -22.64 -9.77 58.55
CA THR A 86 -21.42 -10.56 58.30
C THR A 86 -20.22 -10.00 59.08
N SER A 87 -19.10 -10.70 59.01
CA SER A 87 -17.79 -10.29 59.54
C SER A 87 -16.67 -10.80 58.63
N LEU A 88 -15.50 -10.18 58.67
CA LEU A 88 -14.29 -10.66 57.98
C LEU A 88 -14.00 -12.14 58.26
N ALA A 89 -14.16 -12.58 59.50
CA ALA A 89 -13.95 -13.98 59.88
C ALA A 89 -14.97 -14.92 59.23
N ALA A 90 -16.23 -14.49 59.08
CA ALA A 90 -17.27 -15.26 58.41
C ALA A 90 -16.99 -15.34 56.89
N GLU A 91 -16.57 -14.24 56.27
CA GLU A 91 -16.20 -14.24 54.85
C GLU A 91 -14.98 -15.14 54.57
N TYR A 92 -13.95 -15.08 55.41
CA TYR A 92 -12.81 -16.00 55.29
C TYR A 92 -13.18 -17.46 55.55
N ALA A 93 -14.12 -17.73 56.47
CA ALA A 93 -14.61 -19.08 56.68
C ALA A 93 -15.37 -19.61 55.46
N HIS A 94 -16.22 -18.79 54.82
CA HIS A 94 -16.89 -19.16 53.57
C HIS A 94 -15.91 -19.41 52.43
N GLN A 95 -14.87 -18.57 52.31
CA GLN A 95 -13.80 -18.76 51.32
C GLN A 95 -13.00 -20.04 51.57
N ALA A 96 -12.71 -20.39 52.82
CA ALA A 96 -12.02 -21.62 53.18
C ALA A 96 -12.87 -22.88 52.95
N ILE A 97 -14.19 -22.81 53.16
CA ILE A 97 -15.12 -23.90 52.83
C ILE A 97 -15.15 -24.15 51.31
N ALA A 98 -15.02 -23.10 50.50
CA ALA A 98 -14.90 -23.21 49.05
C ALA A 98 -13.52 -23.71 48.56
N ASN A 99 -12.52 -23.83 49.46
CA ASN A 99 -11.19 -24.34 49.18
C ASN A 99 -10.77 -25.44 50.18
N PRO A 100 -11.42 -26.63 50.15
CA PRO A 100 -11.17 -27.70 51.10
C PRO A 100 -9.76 -28.29 50.97
N SER A 101 -9.12 -28.58 52.11
CA SER A 101 -7.78 -29.20 52.17
C SER A 101 -7.76 -30.55 51.43
N GLY A 102 -6.74 -30.79 50.60
CA GLY A 102 -6.53 -32.06 49.88
C GLY A 102 -6.88 -32.03 48.38
N HIS A 103 -7.44 -30.94 47.88
CA HIS A 103 -7.76 -30.76 46.46
C HIS A 103 -6.58 -30.13 45.73
N ARG A 104 -6.39 -30.51 44.46
CA ARG A 104 -5.45 -29.84 43.54
C ARG A 104 -6.24 -28.87 42.67
N TYR A 105 -5.66 -27.70 42.37
CA TYR A 105 -6.30 -26.67 41.55
C TYR A 105 -5.47 -26.38 40.30
N CYS A 106 -6.12 -26.33 39.13
CA CYS A 106 -5.60 -25.56 37.99
C CYS A 106 -6.22 -24.18 38.09
N ALA A 107 -5.39 -23.14 37.99
CA ALA A 107 -5.88 -21.78 37.79
C ALA A 107 -5.42 -21.30 36.43
N ASP A 108 -6.35 -20.79 35.62
CA ASP A 108 -6.03 -19.92 34.50
C ASP A 108 -6.52 -18.52 34.83
N ASN A 109 -5.63 -17.53 34.72
CA ASN A 109 -5.87 -16.16 35.16
C ASN A 109 -5.80 -15.23 33.96
N GLY A 110 -6.87 -14.46 33.76
CA GLY A 110 -7.00 -13.52 32.64
C GLY A 110 -7.15 -12.08 33.12
N TYR A 111 -6.47 -11.16 32.42
CA TYR A 111 -6.64 -9.73 32.60
C TYR A 111 -7.59 -9.19 31.52
N VAL A 112 -8.62 -8.44 31.93
CA VAL A 112 -9.59 -7.82 31.00
C VAL A 112 -9.42 -6.29 31.06
N LYS A 113 -9.15 -5.66 29.90
CA LYS A 113 -9.00 -4.20 29.77
C LYS A 113 -10.36 -3.50 29.67
N ASN A 114 -10.44 -2.24 30.11
CA ASN A 114 -11.66 -1.42 30.23
C ASN A 114 -12.47 -1.28 28.91
N ASP A 115 -11.79 -1.34 27.77
CA ASP A 115 -12.41 -1.21 26.43
C ASP A 115 -13.11 -2.49 25.94
N ALA A 116 -12.94 -3.62 26.65
CA ALA A 116 -13.51 -4.89 26.26
C ALA A 116 -14.95 -5.03 26.77
N ASP A 117 -15.81 -5.66 25.96
CA ASP A 117 -17.12 -6.12 26.41
C ASP A 117 -16.92 -7.28 27.40
N VAL A 118 -16.76 -6.94 28.69
CA VAL A 118 -16.42 -7.87 29.78
C VAL A 118 -17.42 -9.02 29.84
N ALA A 119 -18.72 -8.74 29.65
CA ALA A 119 -19.75 -9.77 29.63
C ALA A 119 -19.57 -10.71 28.45
N ALA A 120 -19.33 -10.19 27.23
CA ALA A 120 -19.08 -11.05 26.08
C ALA A 120 -17.79 -11.89 26.22
N VAL A 121 -16.72 -11.30 26.75
CA VAL A 121 -15.42 -11.98 26.93
C VAL A 121 -15.50 -13.11 27.95
N LEU A 122 -16.22 -12.91 29.06
CA LEU A 122 -16.28 -13.88 30.15
C LEU A 122 -17.40 -14.93 29.97
N LYS A 123 -18.32 -14.72 29.01
CA LYS A 123 -19.45 -15.62 28.76
C LYS A 123 -19.02 -17.07 28.52
N PRO A 124 -18.04 -17.39 27.66
CA PRO A 124 -17.62 -18.78 27.48
C PRO A 124 -17.16 -19.39 28.80
N ALA A 125 -16.33 -18.69 29.58
CA ALA A 125 -15.77 -19.25 30.80
C ALA A 125 -16.83 -19.46 31.90
N PHE A 126 -17.79 -18.55 32.04
CA PHE A 126 -18.87 -18.69 33.03
C PHE A 126 -19.93 -19.72 32.60
N CYS A 127 -20.21 -19.85 31.30
CA CYS A 127 -21.29 -20.70 30.79
C CYS A 127 -20.85 -22.11 30.37
N THR A 128 -19.54 -22.38 30.23
CA THR A 128 -19.03 -23.66 29.71
C THR A 128 -18.02 -24.32 30.65
N LEU A 129 -18.31 -24.31 31.95
CA LEU A 129 -17.46 -24.98 32.92
C LEU A 129 -17.26 -26.47 32.55
N PRO A 130 -16.02 -26.97 32.55
CA PRO A 130 -15.71 -28.31 32.05
C PRO A 130 -16.25 -29.43 32.95
N HIS A 131 -16.58 -29.12 34.21
CA HIS A 131 -17.06 -30.08 35.19
C HIS A 131 -17.91 -29.39 36.28
N PRO A 132 -18.90 -30.06 36.90
CA PRO A 132 -19.72 -29.47 37.97
C PRO A 132 -18.95 -28.96 39.20
N LYS A 133 -17.73 -29.48 39.43
CA LYS A 133 -16.82 -29.03 40.50
C LYS A 133 -15.94 -27.84 40.11
N ALA A 134 -15.89 -27.47 38.84
CA ALA A 134 -15.17 -26.29 38.40
C ALA A 134 -15.96 -25.03 38.78
N PHE A 135 -15.28 -23.89 38.89
CA PHE A 135 -15.91 -22.60 39.05
C PHE A 135 -15.12 -21.50 38.35
N ALA A 136 -15.84 -20.48 37.88
CA ALA A 136 -15.28 -19.28 37.28
C ALA A 136 -15.62 -18.07 38.16
N ILE A 137 -14.65 -17.18 38.39
CA ILE A 137 -14.83 -16.05 39.32
C ILE A 137 -14.32 -14.74 38.70
N TRP A 138 -15.05 -13.67 38.96
CA TRP A 138 -14.73 -12.31 38.57
C TRP A 138 -14.84 -11.36 39.76
N PHE A 139 -13.91 -10.41 39.85
CA PHE A 139 -13.83 -9.38 40.89
C PHE A 139 -13.81 -7.97 40.29
N ALA A 140 -14.55 -7.05 40.90
CA ALA A 140 -14.44 -5.62 40.60
C ALA A 140 -13.25 -4.99 41.35
N MET A 141 -12.23 -4.53 40.62
CA MET A 141 -10.98 -4.01 41.21
C MET A 141 -10.97 -2.47 41.33
N ALA A 142 -11.63 -1.72 40.43
CA ALA A 142 -11.77 -0.26 40.51
C ALA A 142 -13.18 0.21 40.09
N PRO A 143 -13.82 1.17 40.79
CA PRO A 143 -13.35 1.91 41.97
C PRO A 143 -13.56 1.20 43.33
N CYS A 144 -14.05 -0.04 43.32
CA CYS A 144 -14.70 -0.68 44.48
C CYS A 144 -13.79 -1.46 45.46
N SER A 145 -12.47 -1.49 45.28
CA SER A 145 -11.57 -2.13 46.26
C SER A 145 -10.30 -1.31 46.49
N ARG A 146 -10.30 -0.44 47.51
CA ARG A 146 -9.10 0.27 48.00
C ARG A 146 -8.51 -0.36 49.25
N ARG A 147 -8.59 -1.70 49.39
CA ARG A 147 -7.87 -2.41 50.46
C ARG A 147 -6.46 -2.75 50.01
N THR A 148 -5.49 -2.44 50.85
CA THR A 148 -4.12 -2.98 50.73
C THR A 148 -4.18 -4.46 51.10
N LEU A 149 -4.37 -5.34 50.11
CA LEU A 149 -4.38 -6.78 50.33
C LEU A 149 -2.92 -7.27 50.54
N PRO A 150 -2.62 -8.00 51.63
CA PRO A 150 -1.30 -8.57 51.83
C PRO A 150 -1.11 -9.80 50.93
N ASP A 151 0.02 -9.82 50.21
CA ASP A 151 0.70 -10.98 49.62
C ASP A 151 0.16 -11.71 48.37
N MET A 152 -1.01 -11.37 47.81
CA MET A 152 -1.42 -11.89 46.48
C MET A 152 -1.80 -10.80 45.45
N ALA A 153 -1.75 -9.53 45.84
CA ALA A 153 -2.38 -8.44 45.07
C ALA A 153 -1.43 -7.28 44.69
N LEU A 154 -0.11 -7.46 44.80
CA LEU A 154 0.86 -6.39 44.50
C LEU A 154 1.31 -6.34 43.03
N SER A 155 0.75 -7.18 42.15
CA SER A 155 0.96 -7.10 40.68
C SER A 155 -0.32 -6.83 39.88
N MET A 156 -1.43 -6.45 40.52
CA MET A 156 -2.75 -6.31 39.88
C MET A 156 -3.31 -4.88 39.97
N GLN A 157 -2.64 -3.90 39.37
CA GLN A 157 -3.19 -2.56 39.18
C GLN A 157 -3.98 -2.46 37.87
N THR A 158 -5.11 -3.16 37.76
CA THR A 158 -6.02 -3.14 36.59
C THR A 158 -7.49 -3.20 37.00
N ASP A 159 -8.39 -2.72 36.16
CA ASP A 159 -9.81 -2.47 36.52
C ASP A 159 -10.66 -3.75 36.75
N HIS A 160 -10.31 -4.88 36.11
CA HIS A 160 -11.04 -6.15 36.21
C HIS A 160 -10.11 -7.38 36.31
N TYR A 161 -10.45 -8.34 37.17
CA TYR A 161 -9.72 -9.61 37.33
C TYR A 161 -10.63 -10.81 37.12
N PHE A 162 -10.15 -11.79 36.36
CA PHE A 162 -10.84 -13.06 36.08
C PHE A 162 -9.94 -14.26 36.39
N ALA A 163 -10.52 -15.28 37.02
CA ALA A 163 -9.86 -16.56 37.24
C ALA A 163 -10.82 -17.73 37.00
N LEU A 164 -10.30 -18.80 36.38
CA LEU A 164 -10.97 -20.09 36.22
C LEU A 164 -10.27 -21.12 37.08
N TYR A 165 -11.02 -21.85 37.91
CA TYR A 165 -10.49 -22.91 38.76
C TYR A 165 -11.11 -24.26 38.41
N THR A 166 -10.25 -25.27 38.22
CA THR A 166 -10.68 -26.67 38.15
C THR A 166 -10.20 -27.40 39.40
N VAL A 167 -11.13 -28.09 40.06
CA VAL A 167 -10.89 -28.83 41.30
C VAL A 167 -10.72 -30.31 40.98
N TRP A 168 -9.58 -30.90 41.36
CA TRP A 168 -9.30 -32.33 41.19
C TRP A 168 -9.20 -33.07 42.52
N ASP A 169 -9.89 -34.21 42.60
CA ASP A 169 -9.93 -35.09 43.77
C ASP A 169 -9.05 -36.35 43.57
N ASP A 170 -8.86 -36.82 42.32
CA ASP A 170 -7.99 -37.95 41.96
C ASP A 170 -7.39 -37.87 40.53
N ASP A 171 -6.42 -38.73 40.20
CA ASP A 171 -5.68 -38.72 38.92
C ASP A 171 -6.55 -39.04 37.69
N LYS A 172 -7.72 -39.68 37.84
CA LYS A 172 -8.62 -39.95 36.69
C LYS A 172 -9.38 -38.72 36.24
N ASP A 173 -9.47 -37.70 37.09
CA ASP A 173 -10.04 -36.43 36.70
C ASP A 173 -9.06 -35.63 35.81
N ASP A 174 -7.76 -35.93 35.84
CA ASP A 174 -6.74 -35.37 34.93
C ASP A 174 -6.87 -35.96 33.51
N GLU A 175 -6.99 -37.30 33.41
CA GLU A 175 -7.23 -37.98 32.13
C GLU A 175 -8.50 -37.48 31.43
N ARG A 176 -9.62 -37.33 32.16
CA ARG A 176 -10.87 -36.80 31.60
C ARG A 176 -10.74 -35.34 31.16
N SER A 177 -9.97 -34.52 31.87
CA SER A 177 -9.71 -33.14 31.49
C SER A 177 -8.90 -33.06 30.19
N GLN A 178 -7.84 -33.86 30.08
CA GLN A 178 -7.02 -33.94 28.86
C GLN A 178 -7.82 -34.47 27.66
N GLU A 179 -8.72 -35.44 27.88
CA GLU A 179 -9.64 -35.92 26.84
C GLU A 179 -10.64 -34.83 26.39
N ALA A 180 -11.18 -34.05 27.34
CA ALA A 180 -12.09 -32.95 27.03
C ALA A 180 -11.39 -31.82 26.27
N GLU A 181 -10.15 -31.48 26.65
CA GLU A 181 -9.31 -30.51 25.95
C GLU A 181 -8.98 -30.99 24.53
N ALA A 182 -8.53 -32.23 24.38
CA ALA A 182 -8.29 -32.84 23.07
C ALA A 182 -9.55 -32.84 22.20
N ALA A 183 -10.72 -33.13 22.76
CA ALA A 183 -11.99 -33.09 22.05
C ALA A 183 -12.39 -31.66 21.62
N ALA A 184 -12.08 -30.64 22.43
CA ALA A 184 -12.28 -29.25 22.07
C ALA A 184 -11.37 -28.82 20.91
N VAL A 185 -10.08 -29.19 20.96
CA VAL A 185 -9.13 -28.94 19.86
C VAL A 185 -9.61 -29.63 18.57
N LEU A 186 -10.05 -30.89 18.66
CA LEU A 186 -10.58 -31.63 17.50
C LEU A 186 -11.81 -30.97 16.88
N LYS A 187 -12.73 -30.43 17.68
CA LYS A 187 -13.92 -29.70 17.16
C LYS A 187 -13.54 -28.41 16.44
N SER A 188 -12.43 -27.78 16.82
CA SER A 188 -11.94 -26.54 16.20
C SER A 188 -11.10 -26.78 14.94
N ALA A 189 -10.68 -28.03 14.68
CA ALA A 189 -9.79 -28.33 13.58
C ALA A 189 -10.54 -28.29 12.22
N PRO A 190 -10.03 -27.54 11.21
CA PRO A 190 -10.70 -27.39 9.91
C PRO A 190 -10.53 -28.61 8.99
N THR A 191 -9.75 -29.60 9.41
CA THR A 191 -9.44 -30.81 8.63
C THR A 191 -9.61 -32.06 9.50
N ILE A 192 -9.74 -33.21 8.84
CA ILE A 192 -9.86 -34.50 9.52
C ILE A 192 -8.64 -34.69 10.41
N THR A 193 -8.85 -34.61 11.72
CA THR A 193 -7.79 -34.66 12.74
C THR A 193 -8.12 -35.76 13.73
N LYS A 194 -7.09 -36.42 14.27
CA LYS A 194 -7.23 -37.49 15.25
C LYS A 194 -6.31 -37.22 16.43
N ALA A 195 -6.89 -37.09 17.62
CA ALA A 195 -6.12 -37.02 18.85
C ALA A 195 -5.81 -38.44 19.34
N VAL A 196 -4.58 -38.66 19.83
CA VAL A 196 -4.11 -39.96 20.31
C VAL A 196 -3.33 -39.73 21.60
N CYS A 197 -3.78 -40.34 22.70
CA CYS A 197 -2.98 -40.37 23.92
C CYS A 197 -1.83 -41.38 23.75
N ALA A 198 -0.60 -40.87 23.74
CA ALA A 198 0.61 -41.66 23.59
C ALA A 198 1.75 -41.09 24.44
N ASP A 199 2.26 -41.88 25.38
CA ASP A 199 3.46 -41.53 26.14
C ASP A 199 4.71 -41.72 25.26
N MET A 200 5.31 -40.61 24.84
CA MET A 200 6.52 -40.62 24.00
C MET A 200 7.79 -41.06 24.73
N GLY A 201 7.76 -41.15 26.07
CA GLY A 201 8.81 -41.74 26.88
C GLY A 201 8.74 -43.27 26.95
N SER A 202 7.60 -43.87 26.62
CA SER A 202 7.43 -45.33 26.56
C SER A 202 8.03 -45.93 25.27
N VAL A 203 8.07 -47.27 25.19
CA VAL A 203 8.53 -47.99 23.99
C VAL A 203 7.41 -48.21 22.96
N ASP A 204 6.15 -48.20 23.39
CA ASP A 204 4.97 -48.50 22.59
C ASP A 204 4.22 -47.24 22.11
N GLY A 205 4.33 -46.12 22.82
CA GLY A 205 3.69 -44.85 22.47
C GLY A 205 3.95 -44.38 21.04
N PRO A 206 5.22 -44.29 20.57
CA PRO A 206 5.51 -43.86 19.21
C PRO A 206 4.86 -44.73 18.13
N ALA A 207 4.88 -46.06 18.30
CA ALA A 207 4.26 -46.99 17.37
C ALA A 207 2.72 -46.88 17.38
N ARG A 208 2.11 -46.66 18.56
CA ARG A 208 0.67 -46.40 18.69
C ARG A 208 0.26 -45.16 17.90
N LEU A 209 1.05 -44.08 17.98
CA LEU A 209 0.80 -42.85 17.23
C LEU A 209 0.85 -43.07 15.71
N VAL A 210 1.90 -43.71 15.20
CA VAL A 210 2.03 -44.00 13.76
C VAL A 210 0.90 -44.91 13.29
N LYS A 211 0.59 -45.97 14.02
CA LYS A 211 -0.51 -46.88 13.66
C LYS A 211 -1.83 -46.13 13.58
N ALA A 212 -2.14 -45.27 14.55
CA ALA A 212 -3.38 -44.51 14.56
C ALA A 212 -3.50 -43.53 13.38
N ALA A 213 -2.37 -42.95 12.93
CA ALA A 213 -2.30 -42.11 11.74
C ALA A 213 -2.47 -42.93 10.45
N VAL A 214 -1.75 -44.04 10.30
CA VAL A 214 -1.86 -44.94 9.13
C VAL A 214 -3.25 -45.55 9.00
N ASP A 215 -3.86 -45.99 10.10
CA ASP A 215 -5.24 -46.50 10.10
C ASP A 215 -6.25 -45.44 9.62
N ALA A 216 -5.97 -44.16 9.85
CA ALA A 216 -6.86 -43.06 9.49
C ALA A 216 -6.59 -42.48 8.10
N PHE A 217 -5.33 -42.45 7.65
CA PHE A 217 -4.89 -41.68 6.49
C PHE A 217 -4.08 -42.48 5.45
N GLY A 218 -3.74 -43.74 5.73
CA GLY A 218 -3.07 -44.66 4.81
C GLY A 218 -1.54 -44.49 4.75
N THR A 219 -1.05 -43.31 4.40
CA THR A 219 0.39 -43.00 4.30
C THR A 219 0.79 -41.84 5.21
N VAL A 220 2.10 -41.65 5.39
CA VAL A 220 2.69 -40.56 6.18
C VAL A 220 3.51 -39.66 5.26
N ASP A 221 2.98 -38.47 4.94
CA ASP A 221 3.67 -37.48 4.11
C ASP A 221 4.69 -36.66 4.90
N ILE A 222 4.42 -36.42 6.19
CA ILE A 222 5.31 -35.70 7.09
C ILE A 222 5.37 -36.34 8.49
N VAL A 223 6.57 -36.44 9.04
CA VAL A 223 6.84 -36.79 10.44
C VAL A 223 7.44 -35.57 11.11
N VAL A 224 6.79 -35.06 12.15
CA VAL A 224 7.33 -33.95 12.96
C VAL A 224 7.67 -34.45 14.36
N ASN A 225 8.96 -34.60 14.65
CA ASN A 225 9.43 -34.97 15.99
C ASN A 225 9.47 -33.72 16.88
N ASN A 226 8.34 -33.41 17.52
CA ASN A 226 8.16 -32.21 18.35
C ASN A 226 8.19 -32.48 19.87
N ALA A 227 7.75 -33.65 20.33
CA ALA A 227 7.60 -33.96 21.75
C ALA A 227 8.94 -33.86 22.49
N ALA A 228 9.01 -32.98 23.49
CA ALA A 228 10.19 -32.81 24.33
C ALA A 228 9.85 -32.14 25.66
N ILE A 229 10.68 -32.40 26.67
CA ILE A 229 10.65 -31.70 27.96
C ILE A 229 12.03 -31.15 28.30
N ALA A 230 12.10 -30.19 29.23
CA ALA A 230 13.35 -29.66 29.77
C ALA A 230 13.35 -29.74 31.30
N VAL A 231 14.50 -30.12 31.87
CA VAL A 231 14.77 -30.01 33.31
C VAL A 231 15.98 -29.11 33.48
N ASN A 232 15.77 -27.94 34.08
CA ASN A 232 16.82 -26.94 34.29
C ASN A 232 17.25 -26.98 35.75
N LYS A 233 18.37 -27.63 36.05
CA LYS A 233 18.93 -27.75 37.41
C LYS A 233 20.44 -27.52 37.39
N PRO A 234 21.04 -26.94 38.44
CA PRO A 234 22.49 -26.96 38.61
C PRO A 234 23.04 -28.37 38.40
N PHE A 235 24.24 -28.48 37.80
CA PHE A 235 24.79 -29.79 37.43
C PHE A 235 24.85 -30.78 38.61
N ALA A 236 25.16 -30.30 39.82
CA ALA A 236 25.23 -31.12 41.03
C ALA A 236 23.86 -31.67 41.50
N GLU A 237 22.76 -31.12 41.02
CA GLU A 237 21.38 -31.49 41.39
C GLU A 237 20.69 -32.34 40.33
N GLN A 238 21.32 -32.53 39.17
CA GLN A 238 20.81 -33.41 38.12
C GLN A 238 21.07 -34.88 38.51
N ASN A 239 20.03 -35.71 38.44
CA ASN A 239 20.09 -37.12 38.85
C ASN A 239 19.73 -38.08 37.70
N LEU A 240 19.79 -39.38 37.97
CA LEU A 240 19.48 -40.41 36.96
C LEU A 240 18.01 -40.42 36.54
N ASP A 241 17.08 -39.99 37.39
CA ASP A 241 15.68 -39.86 37.00
C ASP A 241 15.50 -38.74 35.97
N ASP A 242 16.19 -37.60 36.16
CA ASP A 242 16.24 -36.52 35.18
C ASP A 242 16.84 -37.00 33.85
N TRP A 243 17.91 -37.82 33.93
CA TRP A 243 18.55 -38.44 32.77
C TRP A 243 17.58 -39.33 32.01
N ASP A 244 17.01 -40.33 32.67
CA ASP A 244 16.12 -41.30 32.06
C ASP A 244 14.89 -40.59 31.47
N LYS A 245 14.29 -39.66 32.20
CA LYS A 245 13.12 -38.92 31.72
C LYS A 245 13.42 -38.13 30.44
N LEU A 246 14.51 -37.37 30.42
CA LEU A 246 14.90 -36.55 29.26
C LEU A 246 15.35 -37.40 28.08
N VAL A 247 16.18 -38.43 28.30
CA VAL A 247 16.69 -39.31 27.25
C VAL A 247 15.57 -40.11 26.62
N ASN A 248 14.64 -40.62 27.44
CA ASN A 248 13.53 -41.43 26.97
C ASN A 248 12.56 -40.63 26.10
N ILE A 249 12.18 -39.42 26.52
CA ILE A 249 11.23 -38.59 25.78
C ILE A 249 11.90 -37.91 24.58
N ASN A 250 12.98 -37.13 24.82
CA ASN A 250 13.57 -36.29 23.79
C ASN A 250 14.36 -37.10 22.74
N GLY A 251 15.07 -38.13 23.19
CA GLY A 251 15.96 -38.96 22.36
C GLY A 251 15.28 -40.21 21.82
N ARG A 252 14.94 -41.16 22.71
CA ARG A 252 14.37 -42.46 22.33
C ARG A 252 13.02 -42.31 21.62
N GLY A 253 12.13 -41.46 22.12
CA GLY A 253 10.85 -41.16 21.49
C GLY A 253 11.01 -40.71 20.03
N THR A 254 11.92 -39.76 19.77
CA THR A 254 12.27 -39.29 18.41
C THR A 254 12.77 -40.41 17.50
N PHE A 255 13.65 -41.26 18.03
CA PHE A 255 14.19 -42.40 17.29
C PHE A 255 13.09 -43.40 16.91
N LEU A 256 12.30 -43.84 17.89
CA LEU A 256 11.25 -44.85 17.70
C LEU A 256 10.11 -44.34 16.83
N LEU A 257 9.72 -43.07 16.95
CA LEU A 257 8.67 -42.48 16.12
C LEU A 257 9.07 -42.48 14.64
N THR A 258 10.30 -42.01 14.37
CA THR A 258 10.85 -41.97 13.01
C THR A 258 10.96 -43.38 12.45
N GLN A 259 11.53 -44.32 13.21
CA GLN A 259 11.68 -45.72 12.79
C GLN A 259 10.34 -46.37 12.46
N ALA A 260 9.31 -46.16 13.28
CA ALA A 260 7.99 -46.71 13.07
C ALA A 260 7.29 -46.13 11.82
N ALA A 261 7.59 -44.88 11.45
CA ALA A 261 7.00 -44.22 10.29
C ALA A 261 7.64 -44.60 8.94
N LEU A 262 8.92 -45.02 8.91
CA LEU A 262 9.66 -45.31 7.67
C LEU A 262 8.91 -46.22 6.67
N PRO A 263 8.26 -47.33 7.08
CA PRO A 263 7.57 -48.22 6.15
C PRO A 263 6.34 -47.60 5.49
N PHE A 264 5.83 -46.50 6.04
CA PHE A 264 4.57 -45.87 5.63
C PHE A 264 4.79 -44.49 4.99
N LEU A 265 6.05 -44.08 4.78
CA LEU A 265 6.36 -42.81 4.14
C LEU A 265 5.87 -42.77 2.69
N SER A 266 5.29 -41.63 2.32
CA SER A 266 4.77 -41.42 0.98
C SER A 266 5.88 -41.37 -0.09
N PRO A 267 5.73 -42.07 -1.23
CA PRO A 267 6.73 -42.10 -2.31
C PRO A 267 6.80 -40.79 -3.10
N SER A 268 5.85 -39.86 -2.93
CA SER A 268 5.81 -38.55 -3.61
C SER A 268 6.72 -37.49 -2.97
N GLY A 269 7.61 -37.89 -2.05
CA GLY A 269 8.56 -37.00 -1.40
C GLY A 269 8.20 -36.67 0.04
N ALA A 270 8.20 -37.67 0.93
CA ALA A 270 7.92 -37.45 2.35
C ALA A 270 8.96 -36.53 3.05
N ARG A 271 8.61 -35.99 4.22
CA ARG A 271 9.47 -35.11 5.02
C ARG A 271 9.57 -35.59 6.46
N ILE A 272 10.78 -35.61 7.00
CA ILE A 272 11.04 -35.81 8.44
C ILE A 272 11.61 -34.50 8.97
N VAL A 273 10.92 -33.89 9.94
CA VAL A 273 11.33 -32.64 10.56
C VAL A 273 11.55 -32.86 12.04
N ASN A 274 12.78 -32.61 12.50
CA ASN A 274 13.18 -32.80 13.89
C ASN A 274 13.27 -31.45 14.61
N VAL A 275 12.46 -31.26 15.66
CA VAL A 275 12.52 -30.06 16.49
C VAL A 275 13.63 -30.21 17.53
N CYS A 276 14.78 -29.62 17.21
CA CYS A 276 15.97 -29.58 18.04
C CYS A 276 15.84 -28.44 19.09
N SER A 277 16.93 -27.72 19.33
CA SER A 277 16.94 -26.51 20.17
C SER A 277 18.24 -25.75 19.93
N ALA A 278 18.22 -24.42 20.01
CA ALA A 278 19.44 -23.61 20.06
C ALA A 278 20.40 -24.07 21.18
N SER A 279 19.88 -24.57 22.31
CA SER A 279 20.68 -25.12 23.41
C SER A 279 21.56 -26.31 22.99
N SER A 280 21.27 -27.00 21.88
CA SER A 280 22.14 -28.07 21.38
C SER A 280 23.48 -27.56 20.84
N ARG A 281 23.54 -26.28 20.43
CA ARG A 281 24.73 -25.65 19.83
C ARG A 281 25.31 -24.56 20.74
N SER A 282 24.49 -23.96 21.60
CA SER A 282 24.88 -22.93 22.56
C SER A 282 24.15 -23.16 23.90
N PRO A 283 24.55 -24.18 24.68
CA PRO A 283 23.85 -24.56 25.90
C PRO A 283 24.07 -23.54 27.03
N PRO A 284 23.01 -23.05 27.69
CA PRO A 284 23.14 -22.26 28.92
C PRO A 284 23.45 -23.16 30.15
N PRO A 285 23.99 -22.59 31.25
CA PRO A 285 24.15 -23.29 32.51
C PRO A 285 22.85 -23.93 33.01
N GLY A 286 22.95 -25.10 33.63
CA GLY A 286 21.81 -25.82 34.19
C GLY A 286 21.05 -26.73 33.21
N GLN A 287 21.43 -26.77 31.93
CA GLN A 287 20.78 -27.58 30.89
C GLN A 287 21.58 -28.80 30.43
N THR A 288 22.56 -29.28 31.19
CA THR A 288 23.48 -30.35 30.76
C THR A 288 22.79 -31.53 30.07
N ILE A 289 21.82 -32.19 30.73
CA ILE A 289 21.11 -33.33 30.13
C ILE A 289 20.18 -32.88 28.98
N TYR A 290 19.41 -31.80 29.14
CA TYR A 290 18.50 -31.31 28.10
C TYR A 290 19.23 -30.96 26.79
N ALA A 291 20.28 -30.14 26.88
CA ALA A 291 21.13 -29.78 25.75
C ALA A 291 21.78 -31.01 25.11
N GLY A 292 22.23 -31.97 25.92
CA GLY A 292 22.74 -33.25 25.43
C GLY A 292 21.71 -34.04 24.62
N THR A 293 20.47 -34.16 25.13
CA THR A 293 19.40 -34.86 24.40
C THR A 293 18.97 -34.14 23.11
N LYS A 294 18.94 -32.81 23.09
CA LYS A 294 18.70 -32.06 21.84
C LYS A 294 19.88 -32.14 20.87
N GLY A 295 21.11 -32.24 21.37
CA GLY A 295 22.30 -32.54 20.57
C GLY A 295 22.24 -33.93 19.93
N MET A 296 21.67 -34.92 20.65
CA MET A 296 21.40 -36.25 20.09
C MET A 296 20.47 -36.17 18.87
N VAL A 297 19.36 -35.41 18.97
CA VAL A 297 18.41 -35.21 17.87
C VAL A 297 19.04 -34.45 16.69
N ASP A 298 19.86 -33.43 16.95
CA ASP A 298 20.60 -32.70 15.90
C ASP A 298 21.58 -33.63 15.17
N SER A 299 22.20 -34.58 15.89
CA SER A 299 23.07 -35.61 15.31
C SER A 299 22.29 -36.67 14.51
N PHE A 300 21.15 -37.16 15.03
CA PHE A 300 20.25 -38.05 14.31
C PHE A 300 19.84 -37.46 12.97
N THR A 301 19.42 -36.19 12.97
CA THR A 301 19.04 -35.46 11.76
C THR A 301 20.13 -35.50 10.69
N ARG A 302 21.39 -35.21 11.07
CA ARG A 302 22.52 -35.23 10.13
C ARG A 302 22.86 -36.61 9.58
N CYS A 303 22.67 -37.66 10.38
CA CYS A 303 22.86 -39.04 9.93
C CYS A 303 21.74 -39.44 8.96
N TRP A 304 20.49 -39.27 9.39
CA TRP A 304 19.30 -39.64 8.63
C TRP A 304 19.17 -38.87 7.31
N ALA A 305 19.58 -37.60 7.26
CA ALA A 305 19.61 -36.82 6.02
C ALA A 305 20.53 -37.41 4.94
N LYS A 306 21.52 -38.23 5.31
CA LYS A 306 22.42 -38.92 4.38
C LYS A 306 21.96 -40.33 4.07
N GLU A 307 21.28 -40.96 5.01
CA GLU A 307 20.93 -42.38 4.98
C GLU A 307 19.56 -42.64 4.34
N LEU A 308 18.52 -41.92 4.76
CA LEU A 308 17.13 -42.23 4.44
C LEU A 308 16.67 -41.81 3.03
N PRO A 309 17.10 -40.67 2.45
CA PRO A 309 16.55 -40.19 1.17
C PRO A 309 16.66 -41.19 0.02
N ARG A 310 17.76 -41.96 -0.04
CA ARG A 310 18.00 -42.93 -1.13
C ARG A 310 17.05 -44.12 -1.09
N THR A 311 16.63 -44.53 0.09
CA THR A 311 15.81 -45.73 0.28
C THR A 311 14.33 -45.39 0.33
N TYR A 312 13.97 -44.26 0.94
CA TYR A 312 12.58 -43.89 1.25
C TYR A 312 12.08 -42.66 0.49
N GLY A 313 12.91 -42.03 -0.36
CA GLY A 313 12.48 -40.86 -1.15
C GLY A 313 12.12 -39.63 -0.31
N CYS A 314 12.63 -39.50 0.91
CA CYS A 314 12.29 -38.41 1.84
C CYS A 314 13.40 -37.37 2.00
N THR A 315 13.11 -36.25 2.66
CA THR A 315 14.15 -35.36 3.20
C THR A 315 14.09 -35.32 4.73
N VAL A 316 15.22 -35.01 5.36
CA VAL A 316 15.33 -34.92 6.83
C VAL A 316 15.93 -33.57 7.19
N ASN A 317 15.19 -32.78 7.96
CA ASN A 317 15.55 -31.41 8.30
C ASN A 317 15.42 -31.17 9.82
N ALA A 318 16.18 -30.21 10.33
CA ALA A 318 16.10 -29.78 11.73
C ALA A 318 15.57 -28.35 11.81
N VAL A 319 14.63 -28.11 12.72
CA VAL A 319 14.27 -26.76 13.19
C VAL A 319 14.86 -26.61 14.58
N SER A 320 15.61 -25.53 14.84
CA SER A 320 16.28 -25.31 16.13
C SER A 320 15.79 -24.02 16.79
N PRO A 321 14.65 -24.07 17.52
CA PRO A 321 14.10 -22.89 18.16
C PRO A 321 15.03 -22.31 19.23
N GLY A 322 15.08 -20.98 19.31
CA GLY A 322 15.58 -20.24 20.46
C GLY A 322 14.51 -20.07 21.54
N PRO A 323 14.67 -19.13 22.49
CA PRO A 323 13.63 -18.78 23.45
C PRO A 323 12.27 -18.54 22.75
N THR A 324 11.30 -19.40 23.04
CA THR A 324 9.97 -19.39 22.39
C THR A 324 8.89 -19.36 23.47
N ARG A 325 7.95 -18.44 23.33
CA ARG A 325 6.86 -18.23 24.29
C ARG A 325 5.94 -19.46 24.29
N THR A 326 6.02 -20.22 25.37
CA THR A 326 5.29 -21.46 25.63
C THR A 326 4.91 -21.50 27.10
N GLU A 327 3.93 -22.33 27.48
CA GLU A 327 3.52 -22.50 28.88
C GLU A 327 4.69 -22.86 29.81
N GLY A 328 5.62 -23.70 29.33
CA GLY A 328 6.83 -24.05 30.07
C GLY A 328 7.76 -22.87 30.35
N PHE A 329 7.78 -21.85 29.49
CA PHE A 329 8.48 -20.59 29.74
C PHE A 329 7.67 -19.61 30.59
N ALA A 330 6.34 -19.59 30.45
CA ALA A 330 5.46 -18.78 31.30
C ALA A 330 5.50 -19.22 32.77
N ALA A 331 5.69 -20.53 33.01
CA ALA A 331 5.88 -21.11 34.34
C ALA A 331 7.29 -20.85 34.92
N ALA A 332 8.27 -20.43 34.10
CA ALA A 332 9.58 -20.07 34.56
C ALA A 332 9.51 -18.66 35.20
N GLY A 333 9.48 -18.61 36.53
CA GLY A 333 9.27 -17.36 37.28
C GLY A 333 10.26 -16.22 36.97
N PRO A 334 10.05 -15.02 37.55
CA PRO A 334 10.77 -13.79 37.18
C PRO A 334 12.30 -13.88 37.21
N GLU A 335 12.86 -14.66 38.14
CA GLU A 335 14.31 -14.86 38.26
C GLU A 335 14.90 -15.70 37.13
N ALA A 336 14.18 -16.70 36.63
CA ALA A 336 14.60 -17.47 35.46
C ALA A 336 14.56 -16.62 34.18
N MET A 337 13.55 -15.74 34.08
CA MET A 337 13.43 -14.80 32.96
C MET A 337 14.52 -13.73 32.94
N LYS A 338 14.97 -13.23 34.10
CA LYS A 338 16.14 -12.33 34.19
C LYS A 338 17.41 -12.96 33.63
N VAL A 339 17.64 -14.24 33.89
CA VAL A 339 18.81 -14.98 33.38
C VAL A 339 18.73 -15.16 31.86
N LEU A 340 17.52 -15.29 31.31
CA LEU A 340 17.31 -15.46 29.87
C LEU A 340 17.32 -14.13 29.09
N GLN A 341 17.08 -13.00 29.76
CA GLN A 341 16.94 -11.68 29.15
C GLN A 341 18.10 -11.30 28.22
N PRO A 342 19.40 -11.50 28.57
CA PRO A 342 20.50 -11.21 27.65
C PRO A 342 20.47 -12.02 26.36
N THR A 343 19.93 -13.25 26.41
CA THR A 343 19.77 -14.10 25.21
C THR A 343 18.62 -13.60 24.36
N ILE A 344 17.52 -13.12 24.97
CA ILE A 344 16.39 -12.51 24.29
C ILE A 344 16.81 -11.20 23.60
N ASP A 345 17.54 -10.35 24.31
CA ASP A 345 18.02 -9.05 23.82
C ASP A 345 19.01 -9.20 22.65
N ALA A 346 19.74 -10.32 22.60
CA ALA A 346 20.70 -10.64 21.55
C ALA A 346 20.07 -11.26 20.29
N ILE A 347 18.75 -11.47 20.23
CA ILE A 347 18.08 -12.02 19.05
C ILE A 347 18.16 -11.01 17.89
N PRO A 348 18.82 -11.33 16.75
CA PRO A 348 19.15 -10.35 15.72
C PRO A 348 17.96 -9.71 15.01
N VAL A 349 16.82 -10.41 14.98
CA VAL A 349 15.61 -9.96 14.26
C VAL A 349 14.73 -9.03 15.09
N ALA A 350 14.73 -9.19 16.42
CA ALA A 350 14.05 -8.35 17.40
C ALA A 350 14.39 -8.84 18.82
N PRO A 351 14.48 -7.95 19.83
CA PRO A 351 14.74 -8.33 21.23
C PRO A 351 13.49 -8.92 21.90
N ARG A 352 12.98 -10.04 21.37
CA ARG A 352 11.80 -10.76 21.87
C ARG A 352 11.94 -12.26 21.72
N MET A 353 11.18 -13.00 22.52
CA MET A 353 10.98 -14.43 22.27
C MET A 353 10.24 -14.66 20.95
N GLY A 354 10.49 -15.82 20.33
CA GLY A 354 9.66 -16.32 19.23
C GLY A 354 8.28 -16.75 19.72
N GLU A 355 7.29 -16.75 18.84
CA GLU A 355 5.96 -17.32 19.09
C GLU A 355 5.91 -18.77 18.59
N ALA A 356 5.11 -19.62 19.24
CA ALA A 356 4.97 -21.03 18.85
C ALA A 356 4.49 -21.20 17.39
N SER A 357 3.65 -20.28 16.92
CA SER A 357 3.18 -20.24 15.53
C SER A 357 4.32 -20.00 14.54
N GLU A 358 5.36 -19.23 14.88
CA GLU A 358 6.51 -19.00 14.00
C GLU A 358 7.31 -20.29 13.77
N ILE A 359 7.42 -21.14 14.79
CA ILE A 359 8.05 -22.46 14.67
C ILE A 359 7.20 -23.39 13.79
N ALA A 360 5.87 -23.37 13.95
CA ALA A 360 4.96 -24.13 13.11
C ALA A 360 5.06 -23.73 11.63
N HIS A 361 5.13 -22.42 11.33
CA HIS A 361 5.34 -21.93 9.97
C HIS A 361 6.69 -22.38 9.38
N ALA A 362 7.77 -22.40 10.18
CA ALA A 362 9.06 -22.91 9.74
C ALA A 362 9.03 -24.41 9.40
N VAL A 363 8.27 -25.20 10.17
CA VAL A 363 8.04 -26.63 9.85
C VAL A 363 7.21 -26.77 8.57
N ALA A 364 6.14 -25.99 8.41
CA ALA A 364 5.31 -26.02 7.21
C ALA A 364 6.08 -25.63 5.94
N PHE A 365 6.97 -24.63 6.02
CA PHE A 365 7.84 -24.21 4.92
C PHE A 365 8.63 -25.38 4.31
N LEU A 366 9.12 -26.30 5.15
CA LEU A 366 9.93 -27.45 4.70
C LEU A 366 9.12 -28.51 3.92
N TYR A 367 7.79 -28.39 3.87
CA TYR A 367 6.89 -29.32 3.21
C TYR A 367 6.41 -28.86 1.82
N ILE A 368 6.28 -27.56 1.60
CA ILE A 368 5.37 -27.02 0.57
C ILE A 368 5.85 -27.11 -0.89
N SER A 369 7.16 -27.16 -1.14
CA SER A 369 7.70 -27.21 -2.50
C SER A 369 7.92 -28.63 -3.00
N THR A 370 7.39 -28.96 -4.18
CA THR A 370 7.63 -30.23 -4.87
C THR A 370 8.57 -30.00 -6.06
N ILE A 371 9.39 -31.01 -6.38
CA ILE A 371 10.34 -30.98 -7.50
C ILE A 371 10.09 -32.20 -8.37
N GLU A 372 9.78 -31.98 -9.65
CA GLU A 372 9.60 -33.01 -10.67
C GLU A 372 10.69 -32.84 -11.74
N ALA A 373 11.57 -33.83 -11.87
CA ALA A 373 12.75 -33.76 -12.72
C ALA A 373 12.70 -34.69 -13.94
N GLU A 374 11.79 -35.67 -13.95
CA GLU A 374 11.80 -36.76 -14.93
C GLU A 374 10.71 -36.59 -15.99
N SER A 375 9.50 -36.23 -15.56
CA SER A 375 8.29 -36.23 -16.40
C SER A 375 8.28 -35.19 -17.53
N PHE A 376 9.11 -34.16 -17.43
CA PHE A 376 9.14 -33.03 -18.36
C PHE A 376 10.52 -32.86 -19.01
N PRO A 377 10.63 -32.17 -20.16
CA PRO A 377 11.92 -31.84 -20.78
C PRO A 377 12.76 -30.82 -19.97
N TYR A 378 12.20 -30.26 -18.91
CA TYR A 378 12.81 -29.36 -17.93
C TYR A 378 12.55 -29.89 -16.51
N ILE A 379 13.25 -29.33 -15.54
CA ILE A 379 12.92 -29.53 -14.12
C ILE A 379 11.85 -28.53 -13.73
N PHE A 380 10.81 -29.01 -13.08
CA PHE A 380 9.68 -28.24 -12.59
C PHE A 380 9.68 -28.21 -11.06
N GLU A 381 9.78 -27.03 -10.47
CA GLU A 381 9.61 -26.81 -9.04
C GLU A 381 8.31 -26.05 -8.82
N GLN A 382 7.39 -26.64 -8.06
CA GLN A 382 6.08 -26.07 -7.80
C GLN A 382 6.02 -25.46 -6.39
N ASN A 383 5.30 -24.34 -6.27
CA ASN A 383 5.00 -23.67 -4.99
C ASN A 383 6.23 -23.20 -4.19
N VAL A 384 7.33 -22.89 -4.88
CA VAL A 384 8.53 -22.30 -4.29
C VAL A 384 8.14 -20.98 -3.61
N THR A 385 8.49 -20.85 -2.33
CA THR A 385 8.18 -19.66 -1.52
C THR A 385 9.23 -18.58 -1.75
N ILE A 386 8.76 -17.37 -2.00
CA ILE A 386 9.57 -16.16 -2.01
C ILE A 386 9.20 -15.35 -0.76
N PRO A 387 10.09 -15.21 0.23
CA PRO A 387 9.87 -14.30 1.34
C PRO A 387 9.97 -12.85 0.87
N LEU A 388 9.03 -12.01 1.29
CA LEU A 388 9.02 -10.60 0.95
C LEU A 388 9.90 -9.82 1.95
N LYS A 389 10.70 -8.88 1.44
CA LYS A 389 11.58 -7.98 2.22
C LYS A 389 10.91 -6.63 2.44
N SER A 390 10.22 -6.14 1.40
CA SER A 390 9.55 -4.84 1.35
C SER A 390 8.22 -4.80 2.09
N SER A 391 7.61 -5.97 2.36
CA SER A 391 6.35 -6.11 3.08
C SER A 391 6.31 -7.43 3.84
N SER A 392 5.41 -7.56 4.81
CA SER A 392 5.23 -8.82 5.53
C SER A 392 4.56 -9.87 4.65
N GLY A 393 5.00 -11.12 4.76
CA GLY A 393 4.39 -12.28 4.10
C GLY A 393 5.27 -12.92 3.03
N VAL A 394 4.63 -13.71 2.17
CA VAL A 394 5.29 -14.50 1.13
C VAL A 394 4.47 -14.47 -0.16
N VAL A 395 5.14 -14.67 -1.29
CA VAL A 395 4.49 -15.05 -2.55
C VAL A 395 4.99 -16.41 -3.03
N ARG A 396 4.21 -17.08 -3.87
CA ARG A 396 4.52 -18.40 -4.41
C ARG A 396 4.84 -18.33 -5.88
N CYS A 397 5.81 -19.12 -6.30
CA CYS A 397 6.18 -19.24 -7.69
C CYS A 397 6.35 -20.70 -8.14
N ASN A 398 6.30 -20.87 -9.45
CA ASN A 398 6.72 -22.08 -10.14
C ASN A 398 8.00 -21.76 -10.92
N VAL A 399 8.99 -22.65 -10.84
CA VAL A 399 10.28 -22.53 -11.53
C VAL A 399 10.42 -23.65 -12.54
N TYR A 400 10.69 -23.28 -13.79
CA TYR A 400 10.94 -24.23 -14.89
C TYR A 400 12.36 -24.00 -15.40
N ARG A 401 13.24 -25.00 -15.27
CA ARG A 401 14.67 -24.82 -15.57
C ARG A 401 15.26 -25.95 -16.42
N PRO A 402 16.29 -25.66 -17.24
CA PRO A 402 16.97 -26.70 -18.02
C PRO A 402 17.53 -27.83 -17.14
N LYS A 403 17.58 -29.07 -17.67
CA LYS A 403 18.05 -30.25 -16.91
C LYS A 403 19.54 -30.18 -16.53
N VAL A 404 20.36 -29.47 -17.31
CA VAL A 404 21.81 -29.37 -17.07
C VAL A 404 22.08 -28.42 -15.89
N GLN A 405 22.49 -28.99 -14.74
CA GLN A 405 22.66 -28.28 -13.47
C GLN A 405 23.96 -27.47 -13.32
N SER A 406 24.98 -27.77 -14.11
CA SER A 406 26.32 -27.17 -13.97
C SER A 406 26.42 -25.74 -14.52
N LYS A 407 25.39 -25.27 -15.24
CA LYS A 407 25.33 -23.96 -15.89
C LYS A 407 24.32 -23.06 -15.17
N LYS A 408 24.64 -21.77 -15.10
CA LYS A 408 23.72 -20.71 -14.67
C LYS A 408 23.02 -20.11 -15.89
N TYR A 409 21.75 -19.77 -15.75
CA TYR A 409 20.90 -19.35 -16.86
C TYR A 409 20.29 -17.97 -16.60
N PRO A 410 20.04 -17.15 -17.64
CA PRO A 410 19.17 -15.99 -17.54
C PRO A 410 17.74 -16.39 -17.19
N VAL A 411 17.02 -15.50 -16.51
CA VAL A 411 15.66 -15.74 -16.02
C VAL A 411 14.67 -14.92 -16.82
N ILE A 412 13.54 -15.53 -17.19
CA ILE A 412 12.35 -14.85 -17.68
C ILE A 412 11.28 -14.97 -16.60
N MET A 413 10.76 -13.84 -16.14
CA MET A 413 9.81 -13.81 -15.02
C MET A 413 8.49 -13.14 -15.38
N THR A 414 7.40 -13.68 -14.83
CA THR A 414 6.06 -13.08 -14.83
C THR A 414 5.48 -13.04 -13.42
N TYR A 415 4.78 -11.95 -13.08
CA TYR A 415 4.08 -11.76 -11.82
C TYR A 415 2.69 -11.18 -12.09
N GLY A 416 1.63 -11.87 -11.63
CA GLY A 416 0.27 -11.43 -11.93
C GLY A 416 -0.84 -12.36 -11.40
N PRO A 417 -2.11 -12.06 -11.74
CA PRO A 417 -3.28 -12.56 -11.00
C PRO A 417 -3.96 -13.78 -11.64
N TYR A 418 -3.47 -14.28 -12.77
CA TYR A 418 -4.18 -15.28 -13.56
C TYR A 418 -3.96 -16.73 -13.11
N GLY A 419 -3.22 -16.94 -12.03
CA GLY A 419 -2.94 -18.27 -11.46
C GLY A 419 -1.86 -19.01 -12.24
N LYS A 420 -0.68 -19.13 -11.66
CA LYS A 420 0.50 -19.80 -12.26
C LYS A 420 0.28 -21.28 -12.59
N ASP A 421 -0.70 -21.91 -11.95
CA ASP A 421 -1.07 -23.32 -12.11
C ASP A 421 -2.31 -23.56 -13.01
N ILE A 422 -2.84 -22.52 -13.67
CA ILE A 422 -4.01 -22.66 -14.54
C ILE A 422 -3.56 -22.96 -15.98
N PRO A 423 -3.87 -24.15 -16.54
CA PRO A 423 -3.49 -24.48 -17.90
C PRO A 423 -4.26 -23.66 -18.94
N TYR A 424 -3.57 -23.17 -19.97
CA TYR A 424 -4.18 -22.43 -21.08
C TYR A 424 -5.27 -23.27 -21.78
N SER A 425 -5.00 -24.56 -22.00
CA SER A 425 -5.96 -25.51 -22.58
C SER A 425 -7.30 -25.56 -21.85
N VAL A 426 -7.31 -25.32 -20.54
CA VAL A 426 -8.51 -25.29 -19.69
C VAL A 426 -9.14 -23.91 -19.70
N PHE A 427 -8.33 -22.86 -19.52
CA PHE A 427 -8.82 -21.50 -19.39
C PHE A 427 -9.45 -20.95 -20.68
N HIS A 428 -8.82 -21.21 -21.82
CA HIS A 428 -9.27 -20.73 -23.13
C HIS A 428 -8.96 -21.74 -24.26
N PRO A 429 -9.66 -22.90 -24.30
CA PRO A 429 -9.36 -24.01 -25.22
C PRO A 429 -9.33 -23.63 -26.70
N LYS A 430 -10.27 -22.78 -27.15
CA LYS A 430 -10.33 -22.32 -28.54
C LYS A 430 -9.05 -21.59 -28.96
N SER A 431 -8.68 -20.54 -28.21
CA SER A 431 -7.45 -19.79 -28.45
C SER A 431 -6.21 -20.70 -28.33
N PHE A 432 -6.15 -21.57 -27.33
CA PHE A 432 -5.04 -22.52 -27.17
C PHE A 432 -4.84 -23.43 -28.39
N SER A 433 -5.92 -23.80 -29.09
CA SER A 433 -5.83 -24.61 -30.31
C SER A 433 -5.16 -23.87 -31.49
N GLU A 434 -5.20 -22.54 -31.48
CA GLU A 434 -4.63 -21.63 -32.49
C GLU A 434 -3.18 -21.21 -32.14
N VAL A 435 -2.74 -21.41 -30.89
CA VAL A 435 -1.35 -21.12 -30.46
C VAL A 435 -0.37 -22.00 -31.24
N ASN A 436 0.76 -21.40 -31.63
CA ASN A 436 1.86 -22.10 -32.29
C ASN A 436 2.20 -23.41 -31.53
N PRO A 437 2.21 -24.58 -32.22
CA PRO A 437 2.47 -25.87 -31.59
C PRO A 437 3.74 -25.92 -30.72
N ALA A 438 4.78 -25.18 -31.07
CA ALA A 438 6.03 -25.12 -30.28
C ALA A 438 5.84 -24.52 -28.87
N HIS A 439 4.75 -23.79 -28.65
CA HIS A 439 4.40 -23.16 -27.38
C HIS A 439 3.27 -23.86 -26.64
N ARG A 440 2.80 -25.01 -27.14
CA ARG A 440 1.75 -25.82 -26.51
C ARG A 440 2.36 -26.95 -25.68
N SER A 441 2.07 -26.95 -24.39
CA SER A 441 2.51 -27.94 -23.41
C SER A 441 1.54 -27.98 -22.23
N GLU A 442 1.69 -28.97 -21.36
CA GLU A 442 0.89 -29.08 -20.12
C GLU A 442 1.02 -27.83 -19.24
N HIS A 443 2.21 -27.25 -19.18
CA HIS A 443 2.49 -26.02 -18.43
C HIS A 443 2.36 -24.73 -19.26
N SER A 444 1.71 -24.77 -20.42
CA SER A 444 1.34 -23.53 -21.13
C SER A 444 0.22 -22.82 -20.36
N ALA A 445 0.36 -21.52 -20.14
CA ALA A 445 -0.61 -20.72 -19.40
C ALA A 445 -0.94 -19.43 -20.19
N TRP A 446 -2.08 -18.83 -19.85
CA TRP A 446 -2.58 -17.61 -20.52
C TRP A 446 -1.57 -16.46 -20.38
N GLU A 447 -1.28 -15.78 -21.51
CA GLU A 447 -0.48 -14.54 -21.58
C GLU A 447 0.98 -14.59 -21.09
N VAL A 448 1.56 -15.78 -20.96
CA VAL A 448 2.93 -15.94 -20.42
C VAL A 448 3.83 -16.81 -21.30
N PRO A 449 5.17 -16.61 -21.23
CA PRO A 449 6.16 -17.45 -21.91
C PRO A 449 5.95 -18.96 -21.67
N ALA A 450 5.94 -19.75 -22.75
CA ALA A 450 5.80 -21.21 -22.66
C ALA A 450 7.10 -21.87 -22.13
N PRO A 451 7.07 -22.65 -21.03
CA PRO A 451 8.31 -23.10 -20.38
C PRO A 451 9.09 -24.05 -21.27
N THR A 452 8.41 -24.93 -22.00
CA THR A 452 9.00 -25.87 -22.96
C THR A 452 9.88 -25.16 -23.99
N TYR A 453 9.39 -24.08 -24.59
CA TYR A 453 10.15 -23.32 -25.59
C TYR A 453 11.35 -22.63 -24.96
N TRP A 454 11.16 -21.86 -23.90
CA TRP A 454 12.22 -21.02 -23.35
C TRP A 454 13.32 -21.82 -22.62
N THR A 455 12.97 -22.91 -21.95
CA THR A 455 13.97 -23.80 -21.33
C THR A 455 14.83 -24.54 -22.36
N SER A 456 14.28 -24.87 -23.54
CA SER A 456 15.07 -25.41 -24.65
C SER A 456 16.06 -24.40 -25.27
N HIS A 457 15.89 -23.12 -24.94
CA HIS A 457 16.77 -22.02 -25.36
C HIS A 457 17.61 -21.46 -24.20
N ASP A 458 17.94 -22.30 -23.22
CA ASP A 458 18.80 -21.94 -22.09
C ASP A 458 18.28 -20.76 -21.25
N TYR A 459 16.96 -20.67 -21.04
CA TYR A 459 16.35 -19.77 -20.07
C TYR A 459 15.71 -20.54 -18.92
N VAL A 460 15.70 -19.95 -17.74
CA VAL A 460 14.78 -20.34 -16.66
C VAL A 460 13.52 -19.51 -16.76
N VAL A 461 12.36 -20.13 -16.62
CA VAL A 461 11.07 -19.42 -16.55
C VAL A 461 10.57 -19.46 -15.11
N VAL A 462 10.24 -18.30 -14.55
CA VAL A 462 9.64 -18.16 -13.21
C VAL A 462 8.29 -17.51 -13.34
N ARG A 463 7.25 -18.17 -12.81
CA ARG A 463 5.90 -17.63 -12.77
C ARG A 463 5.44 -17.46 -11.34
N VAL A 464 5.11 -16.23 -10.97
CA VAL A 464 4.76 -15.87 -9.60
C VAL A 464 3.28 -15.50 -9.56
N ASP A 465 2.56 -16.09 -8.61
CA ASP A 465 1.22 -15.62 -8.26
C ASP A 465 1.34 -14.31 -7.48
N GLU A 466 0.61 -13.29 -7.93
CA GLU A 466 0.53 -12.02 -7.21
C GLU A 466 -0.03 -12.21 -5.79
N ARG A 467 0.42 -11.37 -4.85
CA ARG A 467 -0.09 -11.33 -3.46
C ARG A 467 -1.63 -11.35 -3.41
N GLY A 468 -2.19 -12.23 -2.58
CA GLY A 468 -3.65 -12.42 -2.42
C GLY A 468 -4.32 -13.28 -3.50
N LEU A 469 -3.56 -13.85 -4.44
CA LEU A 469 -4.05 -14.63 -5.57
C LEU A 469 -3.34 -15.98 -5.68
N GLY A 470 -4.01 -16.95 -6.31
CA GLY A 470 -3.50 -18.30 -6.52
C GLY A 470 -3.03 -18.93 -5.21
N GLN A 471 -1.75 -19.29 -5.15
CA GLN A 471 -1.11 -19.86 -3.96
C GLN A 471 -0.43 -18.82 -3.05
N SER A 472 -0.48 -17.53 -3.41
CA SER A 472 0.14 -16.44 -2.66
C SER A 472 -0.85 -15.82 -1.65
N PRO A 473 -0.64 -15.98 -0.33
CA PRO A 473 -1.50 -15.35 0.67
C PRO A 473 -1.43 -13.82 0.64
N GLY A 474 -2.43 -13.16 1.22
CA GLY A 474 -2.44 -11.72 1.45
C GLY A 474 -3.69 -11.02 0.95
N LEU A 475 -3.62 -9.69 0.92
CA LEU A 475 -4.69 -8.82 0.41
C LEU A 475 -4.68 -8.82 -1.11
N LEU A 476 -5.82 -9.18 -1.72
CA LEU A 476 -6.04 -9.04 -3.15
C LEU A 476 -6.32 -7.56 -3.48
N ASP A 477 -5.31 -6.87 -4.00
CA ASP A 477 -5.40 -5.47 -4.43
C ASP A 477 -4.52 -5.24 -5.66
N THR A 478 -5.09 -5.54 -6.83
CA THR A 478 -4.37 -5.59 -8.10
C THR A 478 -3.77 -4.24 -8.47
N MET A 479 -2.54 -4.26 -9.01
CA MET A 479 -1.81 -3.06 -9.47
C MET A 479 -1.58 -2.01 -8.37
N SER A 480 -1.64 -2.42 -7.10
CA SER A 480 -1.32 -1.57 -5.95
C SER A 480 0.19 -1.44 -5.74
N ARG A 481 0.58 -0.47 -4.91
CA ARG A 481 1.96 -0.33 -4.44
C ARG A 481 2.50 -1.63 -3.84
N SER A 482 1.73 -2.27 -2.96
CA SER A 482 2.14 -3.52 -2.29
C SER A 482 2.42 -4.66 -3.29
N THR A 483 1.64 -4.75 -4.37
CA THR A 483 1.89 -5.74 -5.42
C THR A 483 3.17 -5.44 -6.22
N SER A 484 3.51 -4.16 -6.41
CA SER A 484 4.72 -3.74 -7.11
C SER A 484 5.98 -3.98 -6.27
N GLU A 485 5.90 -3.73 -4.96
CA GLU A 485 6.95 -4.02 -3.97
C GLU A 485 7.19 -5.54 -3.83
N ALA A 486 6.13 -6.34 -3.81
CA ALA A 486 6.27 -7.80 -3.82
C ALA A 486 6.90 -8.33 -5.13
N PHE A 487 6.59 -7.70 -6.27
CA PHE A 487 7.24 -8.04 -7.54
C PHE A 487 8.72 -7.64 -7.55
N PHE A 488 9.07 -6.49 -6.97
CA PHE A 488 10.47 -6.06 -6.77
C PHE A 488 11.26 -7.15 -6.03
N ASP A 489 10.74 -7.64 -4.89
CA ASP A 489 11.39 -8.69 -4.10
C ASP A 489 11.52 -10.00 -4.87
N ALA A 490 10.49 -10.37 -5.64
CA ALA A 490 10.53 -11.58 -6.47
C ALA A 490 11.62 -11.51 -7.55
N VAL A 491 11.82 -10.36 -8.18
CA VAL A 491 12.88 -10.15 -9.17
C VAL A 491 14.26 -10.31 -8.53
N GLU A 492 14.51 -9.66 -7.39
CA GLU A 492 15.79 -9.80 -6.69
C GLU A 492 16.03 -11.24 -6.23
N TRP A 493 15.01 -11.88 -5.67
CA TRP A 493 15.09 -13.28 -5.25
C TRP A 493 15.50 -14.19 -6.41
N ALA A 494 14.89 -14.02 -7.60
CA ALA A 494 15.23 -14.83 -8.76
C ALA A 494 16.63 -14.53 -9.33
N ALA A 495 17.12 -13.30 -9.19
CA ALA A 495 18.49 -12.96 -9.56
C ALA A 495 19.52 -13.66 -8.65
N GLU A 496 19.18 -13.91 -7.38
CA GLU A 496 20.07 -14.48 -6.37
C GLU A 496 20.11 -16.02 -6.35
N GLN A 497 19.23 -16.69 -7.10
CA GLN A 497 19.15 -18.16 -7.06
C GLN A 497 20.40 -18.86 -7.63
N PRO A 498 20.79 -20.04 -7.12
CA PRO A 498 21.99 -20.75 -7.57
C PRO A 498 22.03 -21.08 -9.07
N TRP A 499 20.85 -21.32 -9.67
CA TRP A 499 20.67 -21.59 -11.10
C TRP A 499 20.61 -20.32 -11.96
N SER A 500 20.55 -19.14 -11.34
CA SER A 500 20.43 -17.85 -12.03
C SER A 500 21.80 -17.28 -12.39
N SER A 501 21.88 -16.67 -13.58
CA SER A 501 23.02 -15.87 -14.03
C SER A 501 23.11 -14.50 -13.35
N GLY A 502 22.12 -14.13 -12.53
CA GLY A 502 21.98 -12.79 -11.96
C GLY A 502 21.22 -11.81 -12.85
N LYS A 503 20.86 -12.21 -14.08
CA LYS A 503 20.12 -11.39 -15.04
C LYS A 503 18.68 -11.90 -15.22
N VAL A 504 17.73 -11.03 -14.89
CA VAL A 504 16.29 -11.27 -15.03
C VAL A 504 15.73 -10.38 -16.12
N GLY A 505 14.98 -10.95 -17.05
CA GLY A 505 14.14 -10.22 -17.99
C GLY A 505 12.67 -10.48 -17.71
N LEU A 506 11.84 -9.49 -18.03
CA LEU A 506 10.39 -9.61 -17.89
C LEU A 506 9.75 -9.67 -19.28
N LEU A 507 8.81 -10.59 -19.45
CA LEU A 507 8.11 -10.82 -20.72
C LEU A 507 6.73 -11.40 -20.42
N GLY A 508 5.68 -10.76 -20.90
CA GLY A 508 4.30 -11.20 -20.73
C GLY A 508 3.34 -10.17 -21.33
N ILE A 509 2.07 -10.58 -21.44
CA ILE A 509 1.02 -9.80 -22.11
C ILE A 509 0.12 -9.08 -21.07
N SER A 510 -0.58 -8.02 -21.46
CA SER A 510 -1.66 -7.36 -20.71
C SER A 510 -1.27 -6.94 -19.29
N TYR A 511 -1.78 -7.65 -18.27
CA TYR A 511 -1.47 -7.38 -16.88
C TYR A 511 0.01 -7.61 -16.59
N TYR A 512 0.59 -8.68 -17.11
CA TYR A 512 2.02 -8.97 -16.98
C TYR A 512 2.88 -7.94 -17.71
N ALA A 513 2.37 -7.30 -18.76
CA ALA A 513 3.05 -6.17 -19.40
C ALA A 513 2.91 -4.87 -18.59
N GLY A 514 1.73 -4.61 -18.02
CA GLY A 514 1.50 -3.45 -17.19
C GLY A 514 2.28 -3.48 -15.87
N SER A 515 2.44 -4.64 -15.25
CA SER A 515 3.23 -4.79 -14.01
C SER A 515 4.74 -4.60 -14.26
N GLN A 516 5.23 -4.88 -15.48
CA GLN A 516 6.62 -4.61 -15.86
C GLN A 516 6.99 -3.14 -15.76
N TRP A 517 6.14 -2.24 -16.26
CA TRP A 517 6.40 -0.80 -16.20
C TRP A 517 6.60 -0.32 -14.76
N ARG A 518 5.73 -0.79 -13.86
CA ARG A 518 5.73 -0.44 -12.43
C ARG A 518 7.00 -0.93 -11.74
N VAL A 519 7.29 -2.22 -11.85
CA VAL A 519 8.45 -2.81 -11.16
C VAL A 519 9.76 -2.31 -11.75
N ALA A 520 9.83 -2.04 -13.07
CA ALA A 520 11.03 -1.49 -13.70
C ALA A 520 11.32 -0.06 -13.23
N ALA A 521 10.31 0.74 -12.94
CA ALA A 521 10.48 2.07 -12.35
C ALA A 521 11.02 2.00 -10.90
N LEU A 522 10.80 0.89 -10.19
CA LEU A 522 11.40 0.63 -8.87
C LEU A 522 12.86 0.15 -8.94
N GLN A 523 13.36 -0.20 -10.13
CA GLN A 523 14.75 -0.58 -10.38
C GLN A 523 15.31 -1.72 -9.50
N PRO A 524 14.65 -2.90 -9.39
CA PRO A 524 15.19 -4.02 -8.62
C PRO A 524 16.53 -4.52 -9.15
N LYS A 525 17.39 -4.95 -8.23
CA LYS A 525 18.68 -5.52 -8.58
C LYS A 525 18.50 -6.78 -9.42
N GLY A 526 19.27 -6.88 -10.51
CA GLY A 526 19.25 -8.03 -11.42
C GLY A 526 18.26 -7.89 -12.59
N LEU A 527 17.29 -6.96 -12.53
CA LEU A 527 16.46 -6.64 -13.68
C LEU A 527 17.32 -6.04 -14.80
N SER A 528 17.35 -6.73 -15.93
CA SER A 528 18.29 -6.47 -17.02
C SER A 528 17.61 -6.13 -18.35
N ALA A 529 16.32 -6.45 -18.53
CA ALA A 529 15.54 -6.08 -19.71
C ALA A 529 14.03 -6.25 -19.46
N ILE A 530 13.18 -5.48 -20.16
CA ILE A 530 11.72 -5.68 -20.15
C ILE A 530 11.13 -5.71 -21.56
N ILE A 531 10.11 -6.53 -21.76
CA ILE A 531 9.28 -6.59 -22.96
C ILE A 531 7.79 -6.47 -22.55
N PRO A 532 7.30 -5.25 -22.29
CA PRO A 532 5.88 -5.02 -22.05
C PRO A 532 5.10 -5.20 -23.35
N TRP A 533 4.52 -6.39 -23.53
CA TRP A 533 3.71 -6.75 -24.69
C TRP A 533 2.25 -6.37 -24.48
N GLU A 534 1.76 -5.32 -25.14
CA GLU A 534 0.40 -4.80 -24.94
C GLU A 534 0.11 -4.51 -23.45
N GLY A 535 0.81 -3.55 -22.85
CA GLY A 535 0.71 -3.21 -21.42
C GLY A 535 0.34 -1.75 -21.16
N MET A 536 -0.62 -1.53 -20.26
CA MET A 536 -1.00 -0.19 -19.78
C MET A 536 0.09 0.40 -18.87
N SER A 537 0.43 1.67 -19.06
CA SER A 537 1.42 2.37 -18.25
C SER A 537 0.77 3.36 -17.27
N ASP A 538 -0.36 3.96 -17.62
CA ASP A 538 -1.13 4.87 -16.77
C ASP A 538 -2.42 4.16 -16.31
N TYR A 539 -2.47 3.80 -15.02
CA TYR A 539 -3.62 3.05 -14.48
C TYR A 539 -4.94 3.81 -14.62
N TYR A 540 -4.93 5.13 -14.52
CA TYR A 540 -6.12 5.95 -14.62
C TYR A 540 -6.56 6.09 -16.08
N ARG A 541 -5.70 6.65 -16.94
CA ARG A 541 -6.07 7.09 -18.30
C ARG A 541 -6.19 5.96 -19.30
N ASP A 542 -5.39 4.91 -19.16
CA ASP A 542 -5.38 3.80 -20.12
C ASP A 542 -6.49 2.79 -19.83
N ARG A 543 -6.86 2.65 -18.55
CA ARG A 543 -7.64 1.51 -18.06
C ARG A 543 -8.97 1.91 -17.42
N CYS A 544 -8.96 2.82 -16.46
CA CYS A 544 -10.14 3.08 -15.62
C CYS A 544 -11.02 4.22 -16.14
N ARG A 545 -10.42 5.28 -16.68
CA ARG A 545 -11.11 6.51 -17.08
C ARG A 545 -10.57 7.13 -18.37
N HIS A 546 -11.19 6.77 -19.50
CA HIS A 546 -10.85 7.32 -20.81
C HIS A 546 -11.33 8.77 -20.92
N GLY A 547 -10.41 9.73 -20.97
CA GLY A 547 -10.77 11.15 -21.01
C GLY A 547 -11.56 11.65 -19.80
N GLY A 548 -11.44 10.98 -18.64
CA GLY A 548 -12.22 11.25 -17.42
C GLY A 548 -13.55 10.49 -17.31
N ILE A 549 -13.95 9.76 -18.37
CA ILE A 549 -15.18 8.97 -18.43
C ILE A 549 -14.93 7.56 -17.85
N LEU A 550 -15.75 7.14 -16.88
CA LEU A 550 -15.62 5.82 -16.24
C LEU A 550 -15.81 4.68 -17.25
N SER A 551 -14.80 3.81 -17.36
CA SER A 551 -14.82 2.61 -18.19
C SER A 551 -14.70 1.37 -17.32
N ASN A 552 -15.84 0.76 -16.95
CA ASN A 552 -15.87 -0.30 -15.95
C ASN A 552 -16.43 -1.64 -16.44
N ASN A 553 -17.01 -1.71 -17.64
CA ASN A 553 -17.65 -2.95 -18.14
C ASN A 553 -16.62 -4.06 -18.38
N PHE A 554 -15.54 -3.75 -19.11
CA PHE A 554 -14.45 -4.70 -19.32
C PHE A 554 -13.78 -5.07 -17.99
N ILE A 555 -13.50 -4.09 -17.13
CA ILE A 555 -12.86 -4.29 -15.83
C ILE A 555 -13.68 -5.23 -14.95
N LYS A 556 -15.00 -5.05 -14.89
CA LYS A 556 -15.88 -5.94 -14.14
C LYS A 556 -15.85 -7.37 -14.69
N TRP A 557 -15.99 -7.54 -16.01
CA TRP A 557 -15.92 -8.86 -16.63
C TRP A 557 -14.58 -9.56 -16.35
N TRP A 558 -13.49 -8.81 -16.52
CA TRP A 558 -12.12 -9.26 -16.26
C TRP A 558 -11.92 -9.67 -14.81
N TRP A 559 -12.33 -8.82 -13.88
CA TRP A 559 -12.25 -9.03 -12.44
C TRP A 559 -12.99 -10.30 -12.02
N ASP A 560 -14.27 -10.40 -12.38
CA ASP A 560 -15.13 -11.52 -11.97
C ASP A 560 -14.66 -12.85 -12.58
N ARG A 561 -14.18 -12.82 -13.84
CA ARG A 561 -13.81 -14.02 -14.59
C ARG A 561 -12.40 -14.51 -14.29
N GLN A 562 -11.44 -13.61 -14.15
CA GLN A 562 -10.00 -13.93 -14.18
C GLN A 562 -9.27 -13.66 -12.87
N VAL A 563 -9.73 -12.71 -12.06
CA VAL A 563 -9.04 -12.32 -10.81
C VAL A 563 -9.74 -12.94 -9.61
N LEU A 564 -11.01 -12.62 -9.40
CA LEU A 564 -11.79 -13.07 -8.25
C LEU A 564 -12.03 -14.59 -8.26
N SER A 565 -11.94 -15.24 -9.42
CA SER A 565 -11.96 -16.70 -9.53
C SER A 565 -10.71 -17.37 -8.96
N ASN A 566 -9.62 -16.61 -8.84
CA ASN A 566 -8.30 -17.05 -8.43
C ASN A 566 -7.88 -16.44 -7.09
N GLN A 567 -8.81 -15.85 -6.34
CA GLN A 567 -8.51 -15.31 -5.01
C GLN A 567 -7.93 -16.41 -4.11
N TYR A 568 -6.84 -16.09 -3.41
CA TYR A 568 -6.24 -17.01 -2.44
C TYR A 568 -7.26 -17.41 -1.36
N GLY A 569 -7.28 -18.68 -0.99
CA GLY A 569 -8.23 -19.24 -0.03
C GLY A 569 -9.55 -19.67 -0.64
N LYS A 570 -9.76 -19.45 -1.94
CA LYS A 570 -10.95 -19.94 -2.63
C LYS A 570 -10.69 -21.34 -3.20
N ALA A 571 -11.68 -22.22 -3.14
CA ALA A 571 -11.63 -23.47 -3.89
C ALA A 571 -11.47 -23.13 -5.39
N GLY A 572 -10.31 -23.46 -5.95
CA GLY A 572 -9.92 -23.02 -7.29
C GLY A 572 -10.95 -23.40 -8.35
N ARG A 573 -11.38 -22.42 -9.16
CA ARG A 573 -12.34 -22.67 -10.25
C ARG A 573 -11.69 -23.44 -11.41
N TRP A 574 -10.46 -23.06 -11.76
CA TRP A 574 -9.71 -23.57 -12.91
C TRP A 574 -8.35 -24.17 -12.52
N GLY A 575 -7.86 -23.83 -11.34
CA GLY A 575 -6.59 -24.29 -10.78
C GLY A 575 -6.80 -25.11 -9.50
N PRO A 576 -5.71 -25.62 -8.90
CA PRO A 576 -5.78 -26.38 -7.66
C PRO A 576 -6.29 -25.51 -6.50
N ALA A 577 -6.82 -26.16 -5.45
CA ALA A 577 -7.10 -25.49 -4.19
C ALA A 577 -5.81 -24.93 -3.57
N THR A 578 -5.93 -23.94 -2.69
CA THR A 578 -4.81 -23.43 -1.92
C THR A 578 -4.25 -24.50 -1.00
N ILE A 579 -2.92 -24.61 -0.98
CA ILE A 579 -2.19 -25.59 -0.17
C ILE A 579 -2.45 -25.41 1.34
N GLU A 580 -2.70 -24.18 1.81
CA GLU A 580 -3.05 -23.89 3.20
C GLU A 580 -4.55 -24.09 3.51
N GLY A 581 -5.34 -24.54 2.52
CA GLY A 581 -6.78 -24.75 2.66
C GLY A 581 -7.62 -23.52 2.27
N SER A 582 -8.94 -23.68 2.34
CA SER A 582 -9.90 -22.64 1.94
C SER A 582 -10.22 -21.70 3.11
N LEU A 583 -10.42 -20.42 2.80
CA LEU A 583 -10.92 -19.39 3.70
C LEU A 583 -12.44 -19.29 3.60
N ASP A 584 -13.09 -18.83 4.67
CA ASP A 584 -14.53 -18.57 4.62
C ASP A 584 -14.86 -17.27 3.84
N GLU A 585 -16.13 -17.07 3.48
CA GLU A 585 -16.53 -15.90 2.68
C GLU A 585 -16.32 -14.56 3.43
N THR A 586 -16.32 -14.57 4.76
CA THR A 586 -16.07 -13.37 5.58
C THR A 586 -14.61 -12.96 5.48
N GLU A 587 -13.69 -13.92 5.61
CA GLU A 587 -12.25 -13.72 5.43
C GLU A 587 -11.89 -13.37 3.99
N LEU A 588 -12.49 -14.04 3.00
CA LEU A 588 -12.32 -13.71 1.58
C LEU A 588 -12.76 -12.27 1.28
N LYS A 589 -13.85 -11.79 1.87
CA LYS A 589 -14.28 -10.39 1.74
C LYS A 589 -13.31 -9.42 2.41
N LYS A 590 -12.81 -9.77 3.61
CA LYS A 590 -11.83 -8.95 4.34
C LYS A 590 -10.50 -8.85 3.59
N ASN A 591 -10.13 -9.91 2.86
CA ASN A 591 -8.86 -10.02 2.15
C ASN A 591 -8.95 -9.58 0.67
N ARG A 592 -9.89 -8.71 0.29
CA ARG A 592 -9.95 -8.15 -1.08
C ARG A 592 -10.39 -6.69 -1.12
N ASN A 593 -9.78 -5.93 -2.01
CA ASN A 593 -10.29 -4.64 -2.48
C ASN A 593 -10.96 -4.84 -3.84
N GLU A 594 -12.21 -4.42 -4.01
CA GLU A 594 -12.96 -4.69 -5.23
C GLU A 594 -12.74 -3.60 -6.29
N GLN A 595 -11.82 -3.85 -7.23
CA GLN A 595 -11.44 -2.88 -8.25
C GLN A 595 -12.62 -2.22 -9.00
N PRO A 596 -13.69 -2.93 -9.43
CA PRO A 596 -14.81 -2.28 -10.08
C PRO A 596 -15.57 -1.31 -9.17
N VAL A 597 -15.58 -1.55 -7.86
CA VAL A 597 -16.19 -0.66 -6.86
C VAL A 597 -15.29 0.53 -6.61
N ASP A 598 -13.99 0.29 -6.42
CA ASP A 598 -13.01 1.35 -6.18
C ASP A 598 -12.92 2.32 -7.36
N ASN A 599 -12.87 1.82 -8.60
CA ASN A 599 -12.86 2.66 -9.80
C ASN A 599 -14.11 3.54 -9.92
N LYS A 600 -15.26 3.05 -9.45
CA LYS A 600 -16.52 3.80 -9.45
C LYS A 600 -16.51 4.89 -8.38
N ASN A 601 -16.02 4.56 -7.18
CA ASN A 601 -16.02 5.45 -6.02
C ASN A 601 -14.94 6.54 -6.10
N ASN A 602 -13.84 6.27 -6.80
CA ASN A 602 -12.76 7.23 -7.03
C ASN A 602 -12.90 7.82 -8.44
N PHE A 603 -12.90 9.14 -8.56
CA PHE A 603 -13.23 9.86 -9.77
C PHE A 603 -12.04 10.56 -10.42
N TYR A 604 -11.20 11.21 -9.63
CA TYR A 604 -10.09 12.03 -10.11
C TYR A 604 -8.77 11.29 -9.97
N ARG A 605 -7.81 11.59 -10.86
CA ARG A 605 -6.53 10.88 -10.90
C ARG A 605 -5.71 11.04 -9.61
N ASP A 606 -5.88 12.14 -8.92
CA ASP A 606 -5.22 12.49 -7.67
C ASP A 606 -5.98 12.01 -6.41
N ASP A 607 -7.15 11.39 -6.57
CA ASP A 607 -7.75 10.64 -5.47
C ASP A 607 -6.73 9.60 -4.97
N GLN A 608 -6.62 9.44 -3.65
CA GLN A 608 -5.61 8.59 -3.00
C GLN A 608 -5.54 7.17 -3.61
N TYR A 609 -6.67 6.61 -4.02
CA TYR A 609 -6.75 5.31 -4.69
C TYR A 609 -5.96 5.23 -6.00
N TYR A 610 -6.01 6.26 -6.85
CA TYR A 610 -5.28 6.30 -8.11
C TYR A 610 -3.86 6.81 -7.91
N ALA A 611 -3.68 7.87 -7.11
CA ALA A 611 -2.38 8.45 -6.80
C ALA A 611 -1.41 7.41 -6.20
N SER A 612 -1.89 6.53 -5.32
CA SER A 612 -1.09 5.44 -4.74
C SER A 612 -0.60 4.37 -5.73
N LYS A 613 -1.10 4.38 -6.97
CA LYS A 613 -0.73 3.44 -8.05
C LYS A 613 0.13 4.10 -9.12
N GLU A 614 0.40 5.40 -9.00
CA GLU A 614 1.25 6.15 -9.91
C GLU A 614 2.72 5.86 -9.66
N TYR A 615 3.50 5.95 -10.73
CA TYR A 615 4.95 5.79 -10.73
C TYR A 615 5.52 6.60 -11.88
N ASN A 616 6.79 6.98 -11.76
CA ASN A 616 7.43 7.81 -12.77
C ASN A 616 8.05 6.95 -13.87
N LEU A 617 7.48 7.02 -15.08
CA LEU A 617 7.97 6.27 -16.23
C LEU A 617 9.41 6.63 -16.61
N ASN A 618 9.88 7.84 -16.26
CA ASN A 618 11.27 8.22 -16.49
C ASN A 618 12.23 7.30 -15.72
N ASP A 619 11.82 6.65 -14.63
CA ASP A 619 12.70 5.80 -13.83
C ASP A 619 12.90 4.41 -14.44
N VAL A 620 12.22 4.09 -15.54
CA VAL A 620 12.51 2.91 -16.35
C VAL A 620 13.79 3.15 -17.18
N THR A 621 14.91 2.60 -16.69
CA THR A 621 16.26 2.77 -17.27
C THR A 621 16.80 1.51 -17.94
N VAL A 622 16.26 0.34 -17.61
CA VAL A 622 16.66 -0.95 -18.21
C VAL A 622 16.31 -1.01 -19.69
N PRO A 623 17.04 -1.78 -20.52
CA PRO A 623 16.68 -2.05 -21.92
C PRO A 623 15.22 -2.45 -22.08
N LEU A 624 14.54 -1.86 -23.06
CA LEU A 624 13.09 -1.93 -23.23
C LEU A 624 12.70 -2.24 -24.68
N LEU A 625 11.84 -3.24 -24.89
CA LEU A 625 11.09 -3.45 -26.13
C LEU A 625 9.58 -3.34 -25.86
N SER A 626 9.01 -2.17 -26.11
CA SER A 626 7.56 -1.93 -25.96
C SER A 626 6.83 -2.41 -27.22
N VAL A 627 5.88 -3.34 -27.06
CA VAL A 627 5.09 -3.86 -28.19
C VAL A 627 3.66 -3.35 -28.10
N ALA A 628 3.28 -2.48 -29.01
CA ALA A 628 1.98 -1.83 -29.11
C ALA A 628 1.12 -2.49 -30.20
N ASN A 629 -0.16 -2.72 -29.94
CA ASN A 629 -1.08 -3.25 -30.96
C ASN A 629 -2.06 -2.17 -31.40
N TRP A 630 -2.15 -1.94 -32.72
CA TRP A 630 -3.08 -0.96 -33.29
C TRP A 630 -4.55 -1.25 -32.96
N GLY A 631 -4.90 -2.51 -32.74
CA GLY A 631 -6.24 -2.94 -32.33
C GLY A 631 -6.54 -2.68 -30.84
N GLY A 632 -5.52 -2.45 -30.01
CA GLY A 632 -5.61 -2.27 -28.56
C GLY A 632 -6.04 -0.87 -28.11
N ILE A 633 -6.90 -0.19 -28.88
CA ILE A 633 -7.23 1.25 -28.77
C ILE A 633 -7.84 1.62 -27.41
N LEU A 634 -8.51 0.68 -26.73
CA LEU A 634 -9.26 0.91 -25.51
C LEU A 634 -8.48 0.64 -24.21
N LEU A 635 -7.26 0.10 -24.29
CA LEU A 635 -6.58 -0.37 -23.09
C LEU A 635 -5.06 -0.22 -23.15
N HIS A 636 -4.39 -0.88 -24.09
CA HIS A 636 -2.93 -1.04 -24.03
C HIS A 636 -2.15 -0.12 -24.96
N LEU A 637 -2.73 0.24 -26.12
CA LEU A 637 -2.02 0.97 -27.17
C LEU A 637 -1.38 2.26 -26.67
N ARG A 638 -2.14 3.07 -25.92
CA ARG A 638 -1.63 4.31 -25.31
C ARG A 638 -0.49 4.00 -24.35
N GLY A 639 -0.68 3.08 -23.41
CA GLY A 639 0.32 2.77 -22.39
C GLY A 639 1.68 2.32 -22.96
N ASN A 640 1.67 1.52 -24.03
CA ASN A 640 2.93 1.13 -24.68
C ASN A 640 3.66 2.29 -25.35
N VAL A 641 2.91 3.18 -26.00
CA VAL A 641 3.47 4.36 -26.67
C VAL A 641 4.00 5.36 -25.65
N GLU A 642 3.24 5.67 -24.61
CA GLU A 642 3.65 6.59 -23.54
C GLU A 642 4.82 6.00 -22.73
N GLY A 643 4.77 4.72 -22.38
CA GLY A 643 5.87 4.03 -21.70
C GLY A 643 7.19 4.08 -22.48
N PHE A 644 7.16 3.84 -23.80
CA PHE A 644 8.33 4.05 -24.66
C PHE A 644 8.78 5.51 -24.69
N THR A 645 7.83 6.43 -24.84
CA THR A 645 8.13 7.87 -25.00
C THR A 645 8.85 8.40 -23.78
N HIS A 646 8.38 8.06 -22.58
CA HIS A 646 8.89 8.59 -21.31
C HIS A 646 10.04 7.79 -20.68
N ALA A 647 10.19 6.49 -20.93
CA ALA A 647 11.31 5.73 -20.35
C ALA A 647 12.68 6.35 -20.68
N ARG A 648 13.56 6.49 -19.68
CA ARG A 648 14.94 6.99 -19.86
C ARG A 648 15.92 5.91 -20.34
N SER A 649 15.43 4.70 -20.60
CA SER A 649 16.21 3.62 -21.17
C SER A 649 16.98 4.04 -22.43
N GLU A 650 18.29 3.81 -22.40
CA GLU A 650 19.21 4.10 -23.51
C GLU A 650 18.88 3.23 -24.73
N PHE A 651 18.52 1.96 -24.46
CA PHE A 651 18.15 0.95 -25.44
C PHE A 651 16.64 0.68 -25.38
N LYS A 652 15.85 1.64 -25.86
CA LYS A 652 14.40 1.52 -25.98
C LYS A 652 13.94 1.38 -27.42
N TYR A 653 12.99 0.47 -27.64
CA TYR A 653 12.42 0.14 -28.93
C TYR A 653 10.90 0.06 -28.86
N LEU A 654 10.20 0.56 -29.88
CA LEU A 654 8.75 0.52 -30.02
C LEU A 654 8.36 -0.31 -31.24
N ARG A 655 7.56 -1.34 -31.03
CA ARG A 655 7.09 -2.21 -32.11
C ARG A 655 5.57 -2.17 -32.19
N PHE A 656 5.04 -1.68 -33.30
CA PHE A 656 3.61 -1.79 -33.60
C PHE A 656 3.30 -3.09 -34.34
N ILE A 657 2.25 -3.77 -33.88
CA ILE A 657 1.70 -5.01 -34.44
C ILE A 657 0.20 -4.88 -34.73
N THR A 658 -0.36 -5.90 -35.35
CA THR A 658 -1.81 -6.09 -35.58
C THR A 658 -2.20 -7.51 -35.19
N GLY A 659 -3.51 -7.77 -35.15
CA GLY A 659 -4.08 -9.07 -34.81
C GLY A 659 -4.72 -9.09 -33.44
N ARG A 660 -5.30 -10.25 -33.10
CA ARG A 660 -5.84 -10.51 -31.75
C ARG A 660 -4.75 -10.36 -30.70
N HIS A 661 -5.12 -10.01 -29.49
CA HIS A 661 -4.17 -9.71 -28.41
C HIS A 661 -3.27 -10.89 -28.00
N ASP A 662 -3.78 -12.12 -28.11
CA ASP A 662 -3.18 -13.32 -27.55
C ASP A 662 -2.26 -14.07 -28.52
N LEU A 663 -2.54 -14.05 -29.82
CA LEU A 663 -1.87 -14.90 -30.81
C LEU A 663 -0.51 -14.37 -31.31
N PRO A 664 -0.35 -13.08 -31.65
CA PRO A 664 0.91 -12.53 -32.17
C PRO A 664 2.09 -12.72 -31.25
N PHE A 665 1.87 -12.79 -29.94
CA PHE A 665 2.90 -13.10 -28.96
C PHE A 665 3.58 -14.46 -29.20
N TYR A 666 2.89 -15.40 -29.85
CA TYR A 666 3.37 -16.76 -30.13
C TYR A 666 3.70 -17.00 -31.62
N TYR A 667 3.58 -15.98 -32.48
CA TYR A 667 4.00 -16.12 -33.88
C TYR A 667 5.52 -16.27 -33.96
N GLU A 668 6.00 -17.13 -34.86
CA GLU A 668 7.41 -17.52 -34.93
C GLU A 668 8.31 -16.29 -35.13
N GLU A 669 7.93 -15.38 -36.02
CA GLU A 669 8.64 -14.14 -36.30
C GLU A 669 8.68 -13.18 -35.11
N GLU A 670 7.63 -13.18 -34.28
CA GLU A 670 7.50 -12.30 -33.13
C GLU A 670 8.23 -12.86 -31.90
N VAL A 671 8.19 -14.18 -31.71
CA VAL A 671 8.99 -14.88 -30.70
C VAL A 671 10.49 -14.74 -31.00
N GLU A 672 10.90 -14.76 -32.27
CA GLU A 672 12.30 -14.50 -32.61
C GLU A 672 12.74 -13.07 -32.24
N VAL A 673 11.88 -12.07 -32.43
CA VAL A 673 12.16 -10.70 -31.99
C VAL A 673 12.32 -10.64 -30.47
N GLN A 674 11.41 -11.26 -29.72
CA GLN A 674 11.51 -11.35 -28.25
C GLN A 674 12.82 -12.02 -27.82
N ARG A 675 13.13 -13.19 -28.40
CA ARG A 675 14.32 -13.98 -28.09
C ARG A 675 15.60 -13.22 -28.44
N SER A 676 15.68 -12.64 -29.64
CA SER A 676 16.85 -11.87 -30.08
C SER A 676 17.14 -10.68 -29.17
N PHE A 677 16.10 -10.00 -28.68
CA PHE A 677 16.26 -8.89 -27.73
C PHE A 677 16.74 -9.40 -26.35
N LEU A 678 16.11 -10.44 -25.81
CA LEU A 678 16.52 -11.01 -24.52
C LEU A 678 17.92 -11.64 -24.57
N ASP A 679 18.30 -12.29 -25.66
CA ASP A 679 19.63 -12.87 -25.83
C ASP A 679 20.71 -11.78 -25.77
N ALA A 680 20.48 -10.62 -26.40
CA ALA A 680 21.41 -9.49 -26.38
C ALA A 680 21.69 -8.98 -24.96
N PHE A 681 20.64 -8.75 -24.16
CA PHE A 681 20.80 -8.14 -22.83
C PHE A 681 21.03 -9.14 -21.70
N LEU A 682 20.44 -10.34 -21.80
CA LEU A 682 20.53 -11.37 -20.75
C LEU A 682 21.67 -12.36 -20.98
N LYS A 683 22.03 -12.68 -22.22
CA LYS A 683 23.16 -13.59 -22.53
C LYS A 683 24.40 -12.88 -23.05
N GLY A 684 24.26 -11.65 -23.55
CA GLY A 684 25.33 -10.94 -24.26
C GLY A 684 25.46 -11.38 -25.72
N GLU A 685 24.48 -12.10 -26.26
CA GLU A 685 24.46 -12.62 -27.62
C GLU A 685 23.71 -11.67 -28.56
N ASP A 686 24.34 -10.56 -28.93
CA ASP A 686 23.69 -9.52 -29.74
C ASP A 686 23.76 -9.78 -31.25
N ARG A 687 22.85 -10.65 -31.75
CA ARG A 687 22.83 -11.10 -33.16
C ARG A 687 22.63 -9.97 -34.17
N ILE A 688 21.74 -9.03 -33.88
CA ILE A 688 21.32 -7.99 -34.84
C ILE A 688 21.69 -6.56 -34.43
N GLY A 689 22.21 -6.35 -33.22
CA GLY A 689 22.67 -5.03 -32.77
C GLY A 689 21.77 -4.30 -31.77
N TRP A 690 20.95 -4.99 -30.98
CA TRP A 690 20.09 -4.38 -29.97
C TRP A 690 20.86 -3.58 -28.92
N ALA A 691 22.06 -4.03 -28.56
CA ALA A 691 22.94 -3.36 -27.60
C ALA A 691 23.93 -2.40 -28.29
N THR A 692 23.76 -2.17 -29.59
CA THR A 692 24.60 -1.26 -30.39
C THR A 692 23.76 -0.05 -30.83
N LYS A 693 24.08 1.13 -30.31
CA LYS A 693 23.34 2.38 -30.62
C LYS A 693 23.21 2.59 -32.13
N GLY A 694 21.97 2.80 -32.58
CA GLY A 694 21.65 3.13 -33.98
C GLY A 694 21.68 1.94 -34.95
N LYS A 695 22.04 0.73 -34.51
CA LYS A 695 22.08 -0.44 -35.40
C LYS A 695 20.70 -1.04 -35.66
N VAL A 696 19.82 -1.05 -34.65
CA VAL A 696 18.40 -1.40 -34.80
C VAL A 696 17.55 -0.13 -34.80
N PRO A 697 16.62 0.05 -35.75
CA PRO A 697 15.69 1.18 -35.73
C PRO A 697 14.87 1.22 -34.44
N ARG A 698 14.71 2.41 -33.84
CA ARG A 698 13.99 2.56 -32.57
C ARG A 698 12.52 2.23 -32.67
N VAL A 699 11.93 2.31 -33.86
CA VAL A 699 10.51 2.08 -34.07
C VAL A 699 10.30 1.16 -35.27
N SER A 700 9.46 0.14 -35.14
CA SER A 700 9.03 -0.73 -36.24
C SER A 700 7.52 -0.84 -36.22
N MET A 701 6.84 -0.55 -37.32
CA MET A 701 5.38 -0.51 -37.36
C MET A 701 4.77 -1.25 -38.54
N VAL A 702 3.67 -1.96 -38.29
CA VAL A 702 2.77 -2.43 -39.34
C VAL A 702 1.91 -1.26 -39.81
N VAL A 703 1.89 -0.96 -41.11
CA VAL A 703 1.04 0.07 -41.71
C VAL A 703 -0.24 -0.60 -42.22
N ARG A 704 -1.36 -0.32 -41.56
CA ARG A 704 -2.68 -0.87 -41.91
C ARG A 704 -3.20 -0.26 -43.22
N LYS A 705 -2.78 -0.81 -44.35
CA LYS A 705 -3.10 -0.33 -45.71
C LYS A 705 -4.21 -1.15 -46.35
N GLY A 706 -5.31 -0.48 -46.74
CA GLY A 706 -6.42 -1.09 -47.48
C GLY A 706 -7.41 -1.88 -46.60
N ASP A 707 -8.30 -2.63 -47.25
CA ASP A 707 -9.28 -3.52 -46.62
C ASP A 707 -8.87 -4.98 -46.82
N VAL A 708 -8.34 -5.59 -45.75
CA VAL A 708 -7.98 -7.02 -45.71
C VAL A 708 -8.94 -7.82 -44.83
N GLY A 709 -10.04 -7.20 -44.38
CA GLY A 709 -10.92 -7.71 -43.35
C GLY A 709 -10.35 -7.57 -41.93
N HIS A 710 -11.05 -8.17 -40.97
CA HIS A 710 -10.65 -8.25 -39.56
C HIS A 710 -10.72 -9.71 -39.09
N ASN A 711 -9.97 -10.02 -38.04
CA ASN A 711 -9.83 -11.36 -37.47
C ASN A 711 -9.33 -12.40 -38.48
N ASN A 712 -8.43 -11.99 -39.37
CA ASN A 712 -7.83 -12.83 -40.41
C ASN A 712 -6.30 -12.65 -40.42
N ALA A 713 -5.61 -13.42 -39.57
CA ALA A 713 -4.17 -13.31 -39.38
C ALA A 713 -3.37 -13.48 -40.69
N GLU A 714 -3.80 -14.36 -41.60
CA GLU A 714 -3.11 -14.54 -42.89
C GLU A 714 -3.29 -13.34 -43.82
N ALA A 715 -4.49 -12.76 -43.90
CA ALA A 715 -4.71 -11.57 -44.72
C ALA A 715 -3.96 -10.35 -44.16
N GLU A 716 -3.87 -10.21 -42.84
CA GLU A 716 -3.15 -9.11 -42.18
C GLU A 716 -1.64 -9.13 -42.43
N LYS A 717 -1.03 -10.28 -42.79
CA LYS A 717 0.39 -10.35 -43.20
C LYS A 717 0.69 -9.53 -44.46
N THR A 718 -0.33 -9.17 -45.24
CA THR A 718 -0.15 -8.31 -46.43
C THR A 718 0.09 -6.86 -46.07
N PHE A 719 -0.15 -6.44 -44.82
CA PHE A 719 0.16 -5.10 -44.36
C PHE A 719 1.68 -4.86 -44.37
N PRO A 720 2.16 -3.79 -45.01
CA PRO A 720 3.59 -3.52 -45.05
C PRO A 720 4.13 -3.13 -43.67
N ARG A 721 5.30 -3.68 -43.32
CA ARG A 721 6.07 -3.25 -42.14
C ARG A 721 7.07 -2.17 -42.54
N ARG A 722 7.18 -1.12 -41.73
CA ARG A 722 8.10 0.01 -41.92
C ARG A 722 8.93 0.26 -40.66
N SER A 723 10.16 0.71 -40.85
CA SER A 723 11.07 1.10 -39.76
C SER A 723 11.21 2.63 -39.67
N GLU A 724 11.34 3.13 -38.46
CA GLU A 724 11.49 4.55 -38.12
C GLU A 724 12.54 4.73 -37.01
N ASN A 725 13.15 5.92 -36.96
CA ASN A 725 14.19 6.23 -35.98
C ASN A 725 13.66 6.84 -34.68
N GLU A 726 12.41 7.29 -34.66
CA GLU A 726 11.82 8.01 -33.54
C GLU A 726 10.29 7.95 -33.55
N TRP A 727 9.71 8.16 -32.37
CA TRP A 727 8.28 8.36 -32.17
C TRP A 727 8.10 9.58 -31.24
N PRO A 728 7.19 10.53 -31.57
CA PRO A 728 6.44 10.64 -32.83
C PRO A 728 7.37 10.76 -34.04
N ILE A 729 6.95 10.30 -35.22
CA ILE A 729 7.77 10.34 -36.43
C ILE A 729 7.99 11.82 -36.82
N ALA A 730 9.24 12.32 -36.82
CA ALA A 730 9.48 13.77 -36.98
C ALA A 730 9.02 14.35 -38.32
N ARG A 731 9.00 13.55 -39.40
CA ARG A 731 8.49 14.00 -40.71
C ARG A 731 6.96 13.99 -40.83
N THR A 732 6.22 13.67 -39.76
CA THR A 732 4.76 13.74 -39.76
C THR A 732 4.31 15.17 -40.00
N GLN A 733 3.52 15.38 -41.05
CA GLN A 733 2.95 16.69 -41.36
C GLN A 733 1.57 16.82 -40.73
N TYR A 734 1.50 17.52 -39.60
CA TYR A 734 0.24 17.82 -38.92
C TYR A 734 -0.62 18.76 -39.76
N THR A 735 -1.56 18.18 -40.51
CA THR A 735 -2.44 18.87 -41.45
C THR A 735 -3.79 19.12 -40.80
N ARG A 736 -4.27 20.36 -40.82
CA ARG A 736 -5.60 20.71 -40.31
C ARG A 736 -6.66 20.30 -41.32
N PHE A 737 -7.63 19.52 -40.88
CA PHE A 737 -8.88 19.30 -41.60
C PHE A 737 -10.01 20.05 -40.90
N TYR A 738 -10.66 20.94 -41.63
CA TYR A 738 -11.76 21.76 -41.16
C TYR A 738 -13.10 21.02 -41.34
N LEU A 739 -13.91 21.05 -40.28
CA LEU A 739 -15.30 20.58 -40.29
C LEU A 739 -16.17 21.64 -40.96
N THR A 740 -16.85 21.29 -42.04
CA THR A 740 -17.67 22.23 -42.83
C THR A 740 -19.15 22.15 -42.47
N PRO A 741 -19.93 23.22 -42.67
CA PRO A 741 -21.37 23.23 -42.39
C PRO A 741 -22.19 22.16 -43.14
N THR A 742 -21.71 21.72 -44.30
CA THR A 742 -22.32 20.69 -45.14
C THR A 742 -21.85 19.27 -44.80
N LEU A 743 -21.34 19.05 -43.58
CA LEU A 743 -20.82 17.75 -43.11
C LEU A 743 -19.61 17.21 -43.91
N GLY A 744 -18.87 18.10 -44.56
CA GLY A 744 -17.59 17.78 -45.20
C GLY A 744 -16.40 17.96 -44.24
N LEU A 745 -15.34 17.19 -44.46
CA LEU A 745 -14.04 17.31 -43.82
C LEU A 745 -13.01 17.73 -44.89
N SER A 746 -12.42 18.93 -44.79
CA SER A 746 -11.57 19.50 -45.85
C SER A 746 -10.24 20.06 -45.33
N PRO A 747 -9.11 19.86 -46.03
CA PRO A 747 -7.85 20.54 -45.69
C PRO A 747 -7.87 22.03 -46.03
N GLU A 748 -8.81 22.48 -46.88
CA GLU A 748 -8.95 23.88 -47.24
C GLU A 748 -9.69 24.66 -46.15
N LYS A 749 -9.10 25.79 -45.75
CA LYS A 749 -9.72 26.70 -44.79
C LYS A 749 -10.97 27.33 -45.42
N PRO A 750 -12.15 27.28 -44.78
CA PRO A 750 -13.35 27.93 -45.29
C PRO A 750 -13.12 29.42 -45.56
N SER A 751 -13.52 29.91 -46.73
CA SER A 751 -13.33 31.31 -47.16
C SER A 751 -14.26 32.31 -46.46
N THR A 752 -15.34 31.83 -45.82
CA THR A 752 -16.30 32.62 -45.05
C THR A 752 -16.51 32.02 -43.65
N LEU A 753 -16.44 32.87 -42.61
CA LEU A 753 -16.71 32.52 -41.21
C LEU A 753 -18.23 32.46 -40.93
N GLN A 754 -19.00 31.75 -41.76
CA GLN A 754 -20.41 31.49 -41.44
C GLN A 754 -20.49 30.28 -40.51
N TYR A 755 -20.74 30.54 -39.23
CA TYR A 755 -20.95 29.51 -38.22
C TYR A 755 -22.35 28.91 -38.36
N GLN A 756 -22.44 27.61 -38.66
CA GLN A 756 -23.69 26.86 -38.64
C GLN A 756 -23.65 25.82 -37.52
N LYS A 757 -24.73 25.72 -36.76
CA LYS A 757 -24.87 24.67 -35.74
C LYS A 757 -25.35 23.38 -36.39
N VAL A 758 -24.64 22.29 -36.13
CA VAL A 758 -25.08 20.91 -36.42
C VAL A 758 -25.54 20.29 -35.11
N THR A 759 -26.66 19.57 -35.13
CA THR A 759 -27.26 18.99 -33.91
C THR A 759 -27.61 17.53 -34.16
N TYR A 760 -27.45 16.71 -33.12
CA TYR A 760 -27.84 15.30 -33.10
C TYR A 760 -28.35 14.93 -31.70
N LYS A 761 -29.02 13.79 -31.58
CA LYS A 761 -29.40 13.23 -30.28
C LYS A 761 -28.18 12.56 -29.65
N ALA A 762 -27.80 12.94 -28.43
CA ALA A 762 -26.61 12.37 -27.78
C ALA A 762 -26.77 10.88 -27.44
N LEU A 763 -27.98 10.43 -27.12
CA LEU A 763 -28.27 9.03 -26.78
C LEU A 763 -28.87 8.29 -27.99
N GLY A 764 -28.26 7.17 -28.34
CA GLY A 764 -28.74 6.19 -29.32
C GLY A 764 -28.60 4.76 -28.80
N THR A 765 -28.81 3.79 -29.66
CA THR A 765 -28.52 2.36 -29.37
C THR A 765 -27.35 1.88 -30.23
N LEU A 766 -26.85 0.67 -29.99
CA LEU A 766 -25.82 0.09 -30.87
C LEU A 766 -26.36 -0.18 -32.29
N ASP A 767 -27.64 -0.53 -32.40
CA ASP A 767 -28.31 -0.80 -33.68
C ASP A 767 -28.76 0.49 -34.40
N ASP A 768 -28.98 1.57 -33.63
CA ASP A 768 -29.35 2.89 -34.13
C ASP A 768 -28.50 3.98 -33.44
N PRO A 769 -27.21 4.11 -33.81
CA PRO A 769 -26.33 5.10 -33.22
C PRO A 769 -26.68 6.50 -33.72
N GLN A 770 -26.92 7.41 -32.79
CA GLN A 770 -27.17 8.81 -33.10
C GLN A 770 -25.83 9.55 -33.14
N LEU A 771 -25.37 9.94 -34.34
CA LEU A 771 -24.07 10.56 -34.54
C LEU A 771 -24.10 11.67 -35.58
N VAL A 772 -23.10 12.56 -35.51
CA VAL A 772 -22.74 13.47 -36.61
C VAL A 772 -21.46 12.93 -37.25
N GLN A 773 -21.46 12.84 -38.57
CA GLN A 773 -20.30 12.42 -39.34
C GLN A 773 -19.86 13.51 -40.30
N PHE A 774 -18.55 13.80 -40.31
CA PHE A 774 -17.91 14.63 -41.31
C PHE A 774 -17.03 13.74 -42.20
N SER A 775 -17.16 13.88 -43.52
CA SER A 775 -16.48 13.00 -44.48
C SER A 775 -15.67 13.79 -45.50
N THR A 776 -14.53 13.25 -45.94
CA THR A 776 -13.86 13.74 -47.14
C THR A 776 -14.59 13.19 -48.38
N PRO A 777 -14.46 13.83 -49.56
CA PRO A 777 -14.63 13.12 -50.82
C PRO A 777 -13.64 11.92 -50.91
N PRO A 778 -13.87 10.94 -51.81
CA PRO A 778 -12.87 9.92 -52.10
C PRO A 778 -11.51 10.57 -52.39
N LEU A 779 -10.47 10.13 -51.68
CA LEU A 779 -9.14 10.70 -51.82
C LEU A 779 -8.58 10.38 -53.22
N THR A 780 -8.00 11.37 -53.88
CA THR A 780 -7.42 11.24 -55.23
C THR A 780 -5.95 10.78 -55.20
N ALA A 781 -5.35 10.72 -54.01
CA ALA A 781 -4.00 10.24 -53.77
C ALA A 781 -3.97 9.43 -52.46
N GLU A 782 -2.94 8.59 -52.30
CA GLU A 782 -2.72 7.82 -51.08
C GLU A 782 -2.44 8.77 -49.91
N LEU A 783 -3.17 8.60 -48.80
CA LEU A 783 -2.96 9.32 -47.55
C LEU A 783 -2.54 8.32 -46.49
N GLU A 784 -1.39 8.57 -45.88
CA GLU A 784 -0.94 7.86 -44.70
C GLU A 784 -1.13 8.73 -43.46
N ILE A 785 -1.69 8.13 -42.41
CA ILE A 785 -1.94 8.81 -41.13
C ILE A 785 -0.97 8.25 -40.10
N THR A 786 -0.04 9.09 -39.64
CA THR A 786 0.95 8.75 -38.62
C THR A 786 0.85 9.67 -37.42
N GLY A 787 1.06 9.13 -36.22
CA GLY A 787 1.05 9.91 -34.98
C GLY A 787 -0.35 10.13 -34.39
N HIS A 788 -0.45 11.12 -33.50
CA HIS A 788 -1.64 11.39 -32.71
C HIS A 788 -2.62 12.30 -33.46
N ILE A 789 -3.91 11.94 -33.42
CA ILE A 789 -5.00 12.75 -33.98
C ILE A 789 -5.58 13.63 -32.88
N VAL A 790 -5.78 14.91 -33.19
CA VAL A 790 -6.41 15.88 -32.30
C VAL A 790 -7.66 16.43 -32.98
N ALA A 791 -8.79 16.39 -32.27
CA ALA A 791 -10.06 16.95 -32.73
C ALA A 791 -10.38 18.23 -31.94
N HIS A 792 -10.51 19.36 -32.62
CA HIS A 792 -10.93 20.62 -32.00
C HIS A 792 -12.42 20.84 -32.29
N LEU A 793 -13.25 20.79 -31.26
CA LEU A 793 -14.71 20.86 -31.37
C LEU A 793 -15.25 21.99 -30.49
N ASN A 794 -16.21 22.76 -31.01
CA ASN A 794 -17.05 23.64 -30.22
C ASN A 794 -18.40 22.96 -30.04
N VAL A 795 -18.75 22.58 -28.80
CA VAL A 795 -19.93 21.76 -28.51
C VAL A 795 -20.81 22.39 -27.44
N SER A 796 -22.10 22.08 -27.48
CA SER A 796 -23.09 22.40 -26.44
C SER A 796 -24.12 21.29 -26.40
N MET A 797 -24.65 20.96 -25.22
CA MET A 797 -25.66 19.92 -25.05
C MET A 797 -26.82 20.41 -24.17
N ASN A 798 -28.04 20.03 -24.56
CA ASN A 798 -29.25 20.22 -23.79
C ASN A 798 -29.90 18.84 -23.59
N PRO A 799 -30.59 18.57 -22.46
CA PRO A 799 -31.19 17.26 -22.20
C PRO A 799 -32.35 16.94 -23.15
N PHE A 800 -32.96 17.97 -23.75
CA PHE A 800 -33.92 17.89 -24.84
C PHE A 800 -33.85 19.18 -25.68
N ILE A 801 -34.40 19.16 -26.90
CA ILE A 801 -34.40 20.33 -27.79
C ILE A 801 -35.14 21.50 -27.11
N GLY A 802 -34.43 22.61 -26.91
CA GLY A 802 -34.94 23.79 -26.20
C GLY A 802 -34.83 23.74 -24.67
N GLY A 803 -34.30 22.66 -24.09
CA GLY A 803 -34.06 22.54 -22.64
C GLY A 803 -32.86 23.36 -22.14
N PRO A 804 -32.61 23.40 -20.81
CA PRO A 804 -31.47 24.11 -20.24
C PRO A 804 -30.15 23.41 -20.62
N GLN A 805 -29.05 24.16 -20.68
CA GLN A 805 -27.73 23.57 -20.93
C GLN A 805 -27.29 22.65 -19.79
N THR A 806 -26.74 21.48 -20.12
CA THR A 806 -26.24 20.51 -19.13
C THR A 806 -24.89 20.94 -18.55
N SER A 807 -24.59 20.51 -17.33
CA SER A 807 -23.34 20.83 -16.62
C SER A 807 -22.15 19.96 -17.02
N GLU A 808 -22.38 18.84 -17.70
CA GLU A 808 -21.33 17.93 -18.18
C GLU A 808 -21.69 17.41 -19.58
N ILE A 809 -20.66 17.11 -20.38
CA ILE A 809 -20.76 16.51 -21.71
C ILE A 809 -19.67 15.44 -21.81
N ASP A 810 -20.07 14.23 -22.17
CA ASP A 810 -19.15 13.15 -22.53
C ASP A 810 -19.04 13.09 -24.06
N LEU A 811 -17.84 13.34 -24.58
CA LEU A 811 -17.58 13.31 -26.03
C LEU A 811 -16.93 11.99 -26.43
N PHE A 812 -17.43 11.40 -27.52
CA PHE A 812 -16.88 10.21 -28.15
C PHE A 812 -16.53 10.54 -29.60
N VAL A 813 -15.26 10.44 -29.97
CA VAL A 813 -14.77 10.77 -31.30
C VAL A 813 -14.17 9.52 -31.93
N THR A 814 -14.52 9.24 -33.18
CA THR A 814 -14.00 8.10 -33.94
C THR A 814 -13.52 8.58 -35.31
N LEU A 815 -12.28 8.22 -35.68
CA LEU A 815 -11.80 8.35 -37.04
C LEU A 815 -12.05 7.04 -37.78
N ARG A 816 -12.75 7.13 -38.91
CA ARG A 816 -13.23 5.97 -39.69
C ARG A 816 -12.51 5.92 -41.03
N HIS A 817 -12.20 4.72 -41.49
CA HIS A 817 -11.68 4.49 -42.84
C HIS A 817 -12.85 4.02 -43.71
N ILE A 818 -13.29 4.86 -44.65
CA ILE A 818 -14.39 4.54 -45.58
C ILE A 818 -13.80 4.30 -46.96
N SER A 819 -14.10 3.15 -47.55
CA SER A 819 -13.68 2.80 -48.91
C SER A 819 -14.36 3.68 -49.96
N ALA A 820 -13.82 3.71 -51.17
CA ALA A 820 -14.41 4.45 -52.30
C ALA A 820 -15.85 4.00 -52.65
N ALA A 821 -16.23 2.77 -52.27
CA ALA A 821 -17.58 2.24 -52.40
C ALA A 821 -18.53 2.66 -51.27
N GLY A 822 -18.08 3.50 -50.32
CA GLY A 822 -18.88 3.96 -49.18
C GLY A 822 -18.97 2.96 -48.02
N LYS A 823 -18.27 1.81 -48.09
CA LYS A 823 -18.23 0.80 -47.02
C LYS A 823 -17.12 1.12 -46.03
N GLU A 824 -17.42 1.05 -44.72
CA GLU A 824 -16.40 1.16 -43.68
C GLU A 824 -15.45 -0.04 -43.68
N VAL A 825 -14.16 0.26 -43.52
CA VAL A 825 -13.07 -0.70 -43.37
C VAL A 825 -12.74 -0.82 -41.90
N PHE A 826 -12.85 -2.05 -41.38
CA PHE A 826 -12.51 -2.37 -39.99
C PHE A 826 -11.19 -3.13 -39.91
N TYR A 827 -10.53 -3.01 -38.77
CA TYR A 827 -9.31 -3.74 -38.44
C TYR A 827 -9.55 -4.68 -37.26
N THR A 828 -8.61 -5.60 -37.01
CA THR A 828 -8.71 -6.53 -35.89
C THR A 828 -8.47 -5.83 -34.56
N GLY A 829 -9.46 -5.90 -33.66
CA GLY A 829 -9.39 -5.46 -32.27
C GLY A 829 -8.83 -6.54 -31.34
N THR A 830 -8.71 -6.19 -30.07
CA THR A 830 -8.13 -7.04 -29.00
C THR A 830 -8.73 -8.45 -28.97
N ALA A 831 -10.05 -8.59 -29.13
CA ALA A 831 -10.74 -9.90 -29.07
C ALA A 831 -10.99 -10.52 -30.45
N GLY A 832 -10.45 -9.93 -31.52
CA GLY A 832 -10.81 -10.26 -32.90
C GLY A 832 -12.07 -9.53 -33.37
N ASP A 833 -12.58 -8.59 -32.58
CA ASP A 833 -13.71 -7.74 -32.92
C ASP A 833 -13.33 -6.69 -33.99
N PRO A 834 -14.28 -6.22 -34.81
CA PRO A 834 -14.01 -5.15 -35.77
C PRO A 834 -13.85 -3.81 -35.06
N VAL A 835 -12.68 -3.17 -35.22
CA VAL A 835 -12.42 -1.82 -34.67
C VAL A 835 -12.15 -0.79 -35.78
N PRO A 836 -12.53 0.48 -35.57
CA PRO A 836 -12.24 1.55 -36.52
C PRO A 836 -10.75 1.92 -36.51
N LEU A 837 -10.36 2.93 -37.28
CA LEU A 837 -8.97 3.36 -37.38
C LEU A 837 -8.43 3.87 -36.03
N CYS A 838 -9.14 4.78 -35.36
CA CYS A 838 -8.82 5.23 -33.99
C CYS A 838 -10.06 5.82 -33.26
N LYS A 839 -9.96 5.98 -31.94
CA LYS A 839 -11.00 6.57 -31.06
C LYS A 839 -10.40 7.54 -30.03
N GLY A 840 -11.20 8.45 -29.49
CA GLY A 840 -10.85 9.39 -28.42
C GLY A 840 -12.05 9.86 -27.59
N TRP A 841 -11.80 10.37 -26.38
CA TRP A 841 -12.81 10.70 -25.35
C TRP A 841 -12.44 11.92 -24.51
N LEU A 842 -13.43 12.67 -23.99
CA LEU A 842 -13.21 13.81 -23.08
C LEU A 842 -14.44 14.14 -22.19
N ARG A 843 -14.18 14.62 -20.96
CA ARG A 843 -15.12 15.24 -20.00
C ARG A 843 -14.57 16.60 -19.52
N GLY A 844 -15.28 17.72 -19.73
CA GLY A 844 -14.65 19.07 -19.74
C GLY A 844 -15.11 20.10 -18.69
N VAL A 845 -14.29 20.38 -17.66
CA VAL A 845 -14.50 21.51 -16.71
C VAL A 845 -13.97 22.84 -17.26
N ILE A 846 -12.74 22.85 -17.80
CA ILE A 846 -12.13 24.06 -18.39
C ILE A 846 -12.93 24.49 -19.64
N ASP A 847 -13.34 23.52 -20.46
CA ASP A 847 -14.15 23.79 -21.65
C ASP A 847 -15.56 24.26 -21.30
N ASP A 848 -16.14 23.76 -20.20
CA ASP A 848 -17.44 24.21 -19.73
C ASP A 848 -17.38 25.68 -19.24
N ILE A 849 -16.33 26.06 -18.50
CA ILE A 849 -16.11 27.47 -18.11
C ILE A 849 -15.87 28.36 -19.32
N ARG A 850 -15.08 27.90 -20.29
CA ARG A 850 -14.85 28.64 -21.54
C ARG A 850 -16.15 28.85 -22.33
N ALA A 851 -17.07 27.89 -22.31
CA ALA A 851 -18.33 27.96 -23.04
C ALA A 851 -19.44 28.70 -22.29
N ASN A 852 -19.44 28.68 -20.95
CA ASN A 852 -20.56 29.12 -20.12
C ASN A 852 -20.23 30.23 -19.12
N GLY A 853 -18.98 30.68 -19.08
CA GLY A 853 -18.53 31.78 -18.24
C GLY A 853 -18.94 31.64 -16.77
N ASP A 854 -19.46 32.71 -16.20
CA ASP A 854 -19.82 32.84 -14.79
C ASP A 854 -20.83 31.79 -14.30
N LYS A 855 -21.69 31.29 -15.20
CA LYS A 855 -22.67 30.27 -14.86
C LYS A 855 -21.97 28.96 -14.48
N ALA A 856 -20.99 28.53 -15.27
CA ALA A 856 -20.19 27.34 -14.97
C ALA A 856 -19.31 27.57 -13.73
N VAL A 857 -18.65 28.73 -13.64
CA VAL A 857 -17.85 29.11 -12.46
C VAL A 857 -18.67 29.00 -11.17
N ARG A 858 -19.91 29.52 -11.17
CA ARG A 858 -20.82 29.43 -10.03
C ARG A 858 -21.20 28.00 -9.69
N ALA A 859 -21.53 27.18 -10.69
CA ALA A 859 -21.88 25.78 -10.47
C ALA A 859 -20.72 24.98 -9.85
N TYR A 860 -19.49 25.23 -10.28
CA TYR A 860 -18.30 24.59 -9.70
C TYR A 860 -17.99 25.11 -8.29
N SER A 861 -18.14 26.41 -8.03
CA SER A 861 -17.99 27.00 -6.69
C SER A 861 -19.04 26.44 -5.70
N GLU A 862 -20.29 26.27 -6.12
CA GLU A 862 -21.33 25.62 -5.31
C GLU A 862 -20.99 24.16 -4.99
N ARG A 863 -20.46 23.43 -5.97
CA ARG A 863 -20.14 22.02 -5.85
C ARG A 863 -18.92 21.75 -4.97
N PHE A 864 -17.84 22.49 -5.18
CA PHE A 864 -16.54 22.23 -4.53
C PHE A 864 -16.35 23.04 -3.26
N ASP A 865 -16.73 24.32 -3.29
CA ASP A 865 -16.44 25.28 -2.22
C ASP A 865 -17.67 25.50 -1.31
N LYS A 866 -18.84 24.92 -1.67
CA LYS A 866 -20.15 25.17 -1.04
C LYS A 866 -20.46 26.66 -0.90
N TRP A 867 -20.05 27.43 -1.91
CA TRP A 867 -20.04 28.89 -1.87
C TRP A 867 -20.68 29.49 -3.12
N SER A 868 -21.70 30.33 -2.94
CA SER A 868 -22.43 31.00 -4.04
C SER A 868 -22.92 32.39 -3.65
N PRO A 869 -22.02 33.34 -3.37
CA PRO A 869 -22.39 34.71 -3.07
C PRO A 869 -23.01 35.38 -4.29
N LYS A 870 -23.78 36.46 -4.08
CA LYS A 870 -24.37 37.22 -5.18
C LYS A 870 -23.31 37.69 -6.20
N SER A 871 -22.14 38.07 -5.71
CA SER A 871 -20.95 38.40 -6.50
C SER A 871 -19.74 37.68 -5.91
N PHE A 872 -18.91 37.06 -6.75
CA PHE A 872 -17.60 36.55 -6.32
C PHE A 872 -16.58 37.69 -6.14
N LYS A 873 -16.73 38.77 -6.92
CA LYS A 873 -15.92 39.99 -6.79
C LYS A 873 -16.37 40.80 -5.59
N LEU A 874 -15.44 41.18 -4.73
CA LEU A 874 -15.69 42.08 -3.61
C LEU A 874 -15.80 43.54 -4.08
N SER A 875 -16.75 44.26 -3.49
CA SER A 875 -16.86 45.71 -3.60
C SER A 875 -15.94 46.42 -2.60
N GLU A 876 -15.62 47.69 -2.88
CA GLU A 876 -14.79 48.51 -1.97
C GLU A 876 -15.35 48.56 -0.55
N LYS A 877 -16.69 48.64 -0.42
CA LYS A 877 -17.37 48.65 0.88
C LYS A 877 -17.20 47.34 1.65
N GLU A 878 -17.19 46.20 0.95
CA GLU A 878 -16.95 44.89 1.57
C GLU A 878 -15.49 44.76 2.01
N ILE A 879 -14.55 45.26 1.22
CA ILE A 879 -13.12 45.31 1.58
C ILE A 879 -12.90 46.22 2.80
N GLU A 880 -13.49 47.42 2.83
CA GLU A 880 -13.43 48.33 3.99
C GLU A 880 -14.02 47.71 5.27
N ALA A 881 -15.10 46.92 5.14
CA ALA A 881 -15.70 46.21 6.26
C ALA A 881 -14.73 45.13 6.79
N VAL A 882 -14.18 44.31 5.88
CA VAL A 882 -13.18 43.29 6.22
C VAL A 882 -11.98 43.90 6.93
N LEU A 883 -11.45 45.04 6.46
CA LEU A 883 -10.31 45.71 7.07
C LEU A 883 -10.56 46.18 8.51
N LYS A 884 -11.82 46.47 8.89
CA LYS A 884 -12.19 46.84 10.26
C LYS A 884 -12.28 45.64 11.20
N GLU A 885 -12.50 44.44 10.66
CA GLU A 885 -12.59 43.19 11.42
C GLU A 885 -11.22 42.57 11.68
N VAL A 886 -10.23 42.84 10.83
CA VAL A 886 -8.86 42.32 11.02
C VAL A 886 -8.18 43.01 12.20
N PRO A 887 -7.63 42.25 13.17
CA PRO A 887 -6.88 42.81 14.30
C PRO A 887 -5.77 43.78 13.87
N GLU A 888 -5.63 44.89 14.59
CA GLU A 888 -4.65 45.94 14.27
C GLU A 888 -3.22 45.41 14.19
N GLN A 889 -2.88 44.42 15.02
CA GLN A 889 -1.57 43.77 14.98
C GLN A 889 -1.31 43.06 13.65
N ILE A 890 -2.29 42.30 13.13
CA ILE A 890 -2.17 41.60 11.84
C ILE A 890 -1.99 42.63 10.70
N ILE A 891 -2.70 43.75 10.74
CA ILE A 891 -2.52 44.83 9.77
C ILE A 891 -1.11 45.43 9.83
N LYS A 892 -0.55 45.62 11.03
CA LYS A 892 0.84 46.09 11.21
C LYS A 892 1.83 45.08 10.64
N ASP A 893 1.65 43.80 10.94
CA ASP A 893 2.53 42.72 10.48
C ASP A 893 2.51 42.60 8.94
N ILE A 894 1.33 42.64 8.32
CA ILE A 894 1.18 42.66 6.85
C ILE A 894 1.95 43.86 6.25
N LYS A 895 1.77 45.06 6.80
CA LYS A 895 2.44 46.27 6.29
C LYS A 895 3.96 46.18 6.42
N GLU A 896 4.44 45.61 7.52
CA GLU A 896 5.87 45.41 7.74
C GLU A 896 6.47 44.40 6.75
N VAL A 897 5.83 43.24 6.57
CA VAL A 897 6.25 42.24 5.58
C VAL A 897 6.24 42.83 4.18
N GLN A 898 5.16 43.50 3.77
CA GLN A 898 5.07 44.10 2.45
C GLN A 898 6.10 45.21 2.23
N ARG A 899 6.46 45.99 3.27
CA ARG A 899 7.55 46.97 3.17
C ARG A 899 8.88 46.29 2.85
N ASN A 900 9.18 45.17 3.51
CA ASN A 900 10.41 44.42 3.28
C ASN A 900 10.45 43.80 1.87
N VAL A 901 9.37 43.10 1.47
CA VAL A 901 9.24 42.51 0.13
C VAL A 901 9.35 43.58 -0.96
N ARG A 902 8.66 44.72 -0.80
CA ARG A 902 8.71 45.84 -1.73
C ARG A 902 10.13 46.37 -1.89
N THR A 903 10.83 46.58 -0.77
CA THR A 903 12.21 47.09 -0.78
C THR A 903 13.13 46.18 -1.59
N PHE A 904 13.01 44.86 -1.43
CA PHE A 904 13.83 43.89 -2.17
C PHE A 904 13.42 43.79 -3.64
N ALA A 905 12.13 43.69 -3.95
CA ALA A 905 11.62 43.65 -5.32
C ALA A 905 11.99 44.90 -6.12
N GLU A 906 11.99 46.08 -5.49
CA GLU A 906 12.45 47.32 -6.13
C GLU A 906 13.96 47.29 -6.41
N ALA A 907 14.76 46.67 -5.53
CA ALA A 907 16.18 46.48 -5.78
C ALA A 907 16.42 45.52 -6.95
N GLN A 908 15.68 44.42 -7.04
CA GLN A 908 15.73 43.51 -8.18
C GLN A 908 15.33 44.23 -9.48
N ARG A 909 14.24 44.99 -9.48
CA ARG A 909 13.82 45.78 -10.65
C ARG A 909 14.89 46.79 -11.07
N ARG A 910 15.55 47.47 -10.13
CA ARG A 910 16.65 48.41 -10.43
C ARG A 910 17.89 47.72 -11.03
N SER A 911 18.08 46.42 -10.80
CA SER A 911 19.18 45.66 -11.38
C SER A 911 18.97 45.29 -12.86
N LEU A 912 17.72 45.30 -13.33
CA LEU A 912 17.37 45.10 -14.74
C LEU A 912 17.58 46.43 -15.48
N SER A 913 18.61 46.51 -16.32
CA SER A 913 18.91 47.71 -17.10
C SER A 913 18.56 47.51 -18.57
N ASP A 914 17.87 48.50 -19.14
CA ASP A 914 17.71 48.62 -20.58
C ASP A 914 19.05 49.06 -21.19
N PHE A 915 19.38 48.55 -22.37
CA PHE A 915 20.59 48.98 -23.09
C PHE A 915 20.34 49.05 -24.59
N GLU A 916 21.10 49.91 -25.25
CA GLU A 916 21.20 49.98 -26.70
C GLU A 916 22.67 50.18 -27.06
N LEU A 917 23.16 49.36 -27.99
CA LEU A 917 24.54 49.34 -28.42
C LEU A 917 24.58 49.49 -29.93
N GLU A 918 25.43 50.40 -30.41
CA GLU A 918 25.80 50.45 -31.82
C GLU A 918 26.86 49.39 -32.08
N ILE A 919 26.45 48.26 -32.69
CA ILE A 919 27.35 47.14 -32.96
C ILE A 919 28.24 47.46 -34.18
N GLN A 920 27.69 48.23 -35.12
CA GLN A 920 28.36 48.73 -36.32
C GLN A 920 27.75 50.09 -36.67
N PRO A 921 28.46 50.98 -37.39
CA PRO A 921 27.95 52.29 -37.77
C PRO A 921 26.54 52.23 -38.38
N GLY A 922 25.55 52.83 -37.72
CA GLY A 922 24.14 52.85 -38.12
C GLY A 922 23.31 51.61 -37.75
N VAL A 923 23.87 50.63 -37.03
CA VAL A 923 23.16 49.41 -36.59
C VAL A 923 23.14 49.34 -35.06
N PHE A 924 21.99 49.68 -34.49
CA PHE A 924 21.72 49.65 -33.07
C PHE A 924 20.96 48.37 -32.70
N LEU A 925 21.49 47.62 -31.73
CA LEU A 925 20.80 46.50 -31.09
C LEU A 925 20.63 46.81 -29.61
N GLY A 926 19.47 46.49 -29.05
CA GLY A 926 19.18 46.79 -27.66
C GLY A 926 18.21 45.80 -27.02
N GLN A 927 18.11 45.91 -25.70
CA GLN A 927 17.15 45.21 -24.86
C GLN A 927 16.33 46.23 -24.08
N LYS A 928 15.03 45.98 -24.00
CA LYS A 928 14.09 46.74 -23.17
C LYS A 928 13.24 45.80 -22.32
N ASN A 929 13.09 46.09 -21.04
CA ASN A 929 12.27 45.33 -20.12
C ASN A 929 10.88 45.98 -20.00
N ASN A 930 9.83 45.30 -20.46
CA ASN A 930 8.44 45.77 -20.37
C ASN A 930 7.66 44.89 -19.37
N PRO A 931 6.85 45.46 -18.48
CA PRO A 931 5.99 44.68 -17.59
C PRO A 931 4.84 44.03 -18.37
N ILE A 932 4.35 42.90 -17.86
CA ILE A 932 3.12 42.26 -18.32
C ILE A 932 1.92 43.19 -18.02
N GLU A 933 0.90 43.19 -18.88
CA GLU A 933 -0.23 44.10 -18.77
C GLU A 933 -1.21 43.68 -17.65
N THR A 934 -1.64 42.40 -17.66
CA THR A 934 -2.58 41.86 -16.67
C THR A 934 -2.07 40.56 -16.03
N VAL A 935 -2.04 40.49 -14.69
CA VAL A 935 -1.64 39.30 -13.93
C VAL A 935 -2.80 38.79 -13.07
N GLY A 936 -3.01 37.48 -13.08
CA GLY A 936 -3.85 36.76 -12.12
C GLY A 936 -2.99 36.18 -10.99
N ALA A 937 -3.29 36.51 -9.76
CA ALA A 937 -2.68 35.95 -8.57
C ALA A 937 -3.66 34.97 -7.92
N TYR A 938 -3.30 33.70 -7.89
CA TYR A 938 -4.04 32.68 -7.15
C TYR A 938 -3.46 32.53 -5.75
N ILE A 939 -4.26 32.81 -4.73
CA ILE A 939 -3.88 32.68 -3.32
C ILE A 939 -4.59 31.42 -2.80
N PRO A 940 -3.85 30.34 -2.50
CA PRO A 940 -4.47 29.10 -2.07
C PRO A 940 -5.22 29.24 -0.74
N GLY A 941 -6.32 28.50 -0.64
CA GLY A 941 -6.98 28.22 0.63
C GLY A 941 -6.28 27.09 1.36
N GLY A 942 -6.38 27.09 2.69
CA GLY A 942 -5.81 26.05 3.55
C GLY A 942 -6.52 25.98 4.89
N ARG A 943 -6.09 25.04 5.75
CA ARG A 943 -6.53 25.00 7.16
C ARG A 943 -6.18 26.28 7.91
N TYR A 944 -5.18 27.04 7.41
CA TYR A 944 -4.73 28.32 7.92
C TYR A 944 -4.59 29.35 6.77
N PRO A 945 -4.76 30.67 7.03
CA PRO A 945 -4.58 31.71 6.01
C PRO A 945 -3.12 31.84 5.53
N LEU A 946 -2.86 31.57 4.25
CA LEU A 946 -1.52 31.68 3.65
C LEU A 946 -1.26 33.10 3.10
N LEU A 947 -1.05 34.06 4.00
CA LEU A 947 -0.92 35.49 3.65
C LEU A 947 0.29 35.80 2.75
N ALA A 948 1.38 35.02 2.89
CA ALA A 948 2.62 35.22 2.15
C ALA A 948 2.44 35.21 0.63
N SER A 949 1.54 34.37 0.11
CA SER A 949 1.26 34.26 -1.33
C SER A 949 0.77 35.58 -1.92
N ALA A 950 -0.03 36.36 -1.18
CA ALA A 950 -0.50 37.66 -1.64
C ALA A 950 0.65 38.66 -1.80
N HIS A 951 1.61 38.65 -0.86
CA HIS A 951 2.77 39.55 -0.91
C HIS A 951 3.76 39.14 -2.01
N MET A 952 3.90 37.85 -2.28
CA MET A 952 4.85 37.35 -3.29
C MET A 952 4.33 37.40 -4.73
N THR A 953 3.01 37.46 -4.93
CA THR A 953 2.42 37.49 -6.28
C THR A 953 1.89 38.87 -6.66
N ILE A 954 1.07 39.50 -5.81
CA ILE A 954 0.39 40.77 -6.14
C ILE A 954 1.37 41.94 -6.03
N LEU A 955 2.05 42.04 -4.89
CA LEU A 955 2.93 43.17 -4.60
C LEU A 955 4.15 43.21 -5.55
N THR A 956 4.74 42.05 -5.86
CA THR A 956 5.86 41.95 -6.81
C THR A 956 5.43 42.32 -8.23
N ALA A 957 4.23 41.90 -8.67
CA ALA A 957 3.64 42.33 -9.94
C ALA A 957 3.45 43.86 -9.98
N LYS A 958 2.95 44.47 -8.89
CA LYS A 958 2.83 45.93 -8.79
C LYS A 958 4.18 46.63 -8.81
N VAL A 959 5.20 46.09 -8.14
CA VAL A 959 6.57 46.63 -8.19
C VAL A 959 7.17 46.52 -9.59
N ALA A 960 6.89 45.45 -10.34
CA ALA A 960 7.31 45.31 -11.73
C ALA A 960 6.68 46.36 -12.66
N GLY A 961 5.54 46.93 -12.26
CA GLY A 961 4.78 47.92 -13.03
C GLY A 961 3.62 47.33 -13.81
N VAL A 962 3.11 46.16 -13.41
CA VAL A 962 1.91 45.54 -13.99
C VAL A 962 0.72 46.48 -13.78
N SER A 963 0.00 46.77 -14.86
CA SER A 963 -1.09 47.74 -14.85
C SER A 963 -2.31 47.22 -14.09
N HIS A 964 -2.61 45.93 -14.22
CA HIS A 964 -3.79 45.32 -13.62
C HIS A 964 -3.50 43.95 -12.98
N VAL A 965 -3.86 43.77 -11.72
CA VAL A 965 -3.62 42.56 -10.93
C VAL A 965 -4.93 42.09 -10.30
N ILE A 966 -5.34 40.88 -10.67
CA ILE A 966 -6.53 40.19 -10.14
C ILE A 966 -6.06 39.22 -9.07
N GLY A 967 -6.71 39.21 -7.91
CA GLY A 967 -6.45 38.23 -6.86
C GLY A 967 -7.65 37.30 -6.65
N CYS A 968 -7.44 36.00 -6.70
CA CYS A 968 -8.45 34.98 -6.39
C CYS A 968 -8.05 34.18 -5.15
N THR A 969 -8.98 33.99 -4.22
CA THR A 969 -8.81 33.11 -3.04
C THR A 969 -10.11 32.36 -2.76
N PRO A 970 -10.11 31.06 -2.42
CA PRO A 970 -11.32 30.38 -1.96
C PRO A 970 -11.82 30.95 -0.61
N PRO A 971 -13.10 30.73 -0.25
CA PRO A 971 -13.58 30.94 1.11
C PRO A 971 -12.93 29.96 2.10
N ILE A 972 -12.86 30.32 3.38
CA ILE A 972 -12.41 29.42 4.46
C ILE A 972 -13.64 28.99 5.25
N ASN A 973 -13.96 27.69 5.26
CA ASN A 973 -15.15 27.13 5.93
C ASN A 973 -16.48 27.83 5.57
N GLY A 974 -16.61 28.33 4.33
CA GLY A 974 -17.80 29.06 3.87
C GLY A 974 -17.86 30.51 4.35
N GLU A 975 -16.78 31.05 4.92
CA GLU A 975 -16.66 32.45 5.34
C GLU A 975 -15.59 33.20 4.54
N LEU A 976 -15.63 34.53 4.62
CA LEU A 976 -14.66 35.40 3.97
C LEU A 976 -13.29 35.27 4.66
N PRO A 977 -12.20 35.03 3.92
CA PRO A 977 -10.86 34.96 4.49
C PRO A 977 -10.33 36.38 4.78
N THR A 978 -10.79 37.00 5.87
CA THR A 978 -10.60 38.43 6.17
C THR A 978 -9.13 38.88 6.14
N SER A 979 -8.23 38.10 6.74
CA SER A 979 -6.79 38.41 6.76
C SER A 979 -6.16 38.29 5.36
N THR A 980 -6.58 37.30 4.55
CA THR A 980 -6.10 37.13 3.17
C THR A 980 -6.57 38.27 2.28
N ILE A 981 -7.83 38.69 2.41
CA ILE A 981 -8.39 39.83 1.68
C ILE A 981 -7.63 41.12 2.03
N ALA A 982 -7.38 41.36 3.33
CA ALA A 982 -6.59 42.51 3.77
C ALA A 982 -5.17 42.49 3.18
N ALA A 983 -4.51 41.33 3.16
CA ALA A 983 -3.20 41.14 2.55
C ALA A 983 -3.19 41.45 1.05
N MET A 984 -4.19 40.95 0.29
CA MET A 984 -4.34 41.19 -1.15
C MET A 984 -4.59 42.67 -1.45
N HIS A 985 -5.49 43.32 -0.70
CA HIS A 985 -5.80 44.74 -0.89
C HIS A 985 -4.58 45.62 -0.60
N LEU A 986 -3.91 45.41 0.55
CA LEU A 986 -2.73 46.21 0.93
C LEU A 986 -1.55 45.97 -0.02
N ALA A 987 -1.43 44.76 -0.60
CA ALA A 987 -0.43 44.46 -1.64
C ALA A 987 -0.70 45.22 -2.96
N GLY A 988 -1.94 45.66 -3.16
CA GLY A 988 -2.36 46.48 -4.30
C GLY A 988 -3.18 45.73 -5.35
N ALA A 989 -3.89 44.65 -5.02
CA ALA A 989 -4.79 44.00 -5.99
C ALA A 989 -5.87 44.99 -6.46
N ASP A 990 -6.10 45.07 -7.78
CA ASP A 990 -7.13 45.95 -8.35
C ASP A 990 -8.52 45.29 -8.27
N GLU A 991 -8.58 43.95 -8.31
CA GLU A 991 -9.81 43.18 -8.16
C GLU A 991 -9.57 41.97 -7.26
N ILE A 992 -10.47 41.73 -6.30
CA ILE A 992 -10.41 40.59 -5.38
C ILE A 992 -11.65 39.73 -5.58
N PHE A 993 -11.44 38.45 -5.90
CA PHE A 993 -12.48 37.45 -6.08
C PHE A 993 -12.38 36.36 -5.01
N ILE A 994 -13.50 36.07 -4.36
CA ILE A 994 -13.63 34.94 -3.43
C ILE A 994 -14.04 33.70 -4.23
N LEU A 995 -13.06 33.12 -4.92
CA LEU A 995 -13.19 32.00 -5.84
C LEU A 995 -11.92 31.14 -5.82
N GLY A 996 -12.07 29.81 -5.71
CA GLY A 996 -10.98 28.84 -5.58
C GLY A 996 -10.84 27.85 -6.74
N GLY A 997 -9.91 26.91 -6.60
CA GLY A 997 -9.80 25.72 -7.44
C GLY A 997 -9.52 25.95 -8.93
N VAL A 998 -9.81 24.90 -9.72
CA VAL A 998 -9.69 24.91 -11.19
C VAL A 998 -10.54 26.01 -11.80
N GLN A 999 -11.72 26.27 -11.22
CA GLN A 999 -12.66 27.26 -11.69
C GLN A 999 -12.13 28.69 -11.61
N ALA A 1000 -11.36 29.03 -10.57
CA ALA A 1000 -10.68 30.34 -10.48
C ALA A 1000 -9.59 30.49 -11.54
N VAL A 1001 -8.73 29.47 -11.69
CA VAL A 1001 -7.62 29.48 -12.65
C VAL A 1001 -8.15 29.55 -14.07
N ALA A 1002 -9.16 28.73 -14.41
CA ALA A 1002 -9.78 28.73 -15.71
C ALA A 1002 -10.47 30.07 -16.01
N ALA A 1003 -11.22 30.63 -15.04
CA ALA A 1003 -11.88 31.93 -15.22
C ALA A 1003 -10.88 33.08 -15.48
N MET A 1004 -9.75 33.12 -14.75
CA MET A 1004 -8.68 34.10 -15.02
C MET A 1004 -8.00 33.87 -16.38
N ALA A 1005 -7.76 32.61 -16.77
CA ALA A 1005 -7.04 32.28 -18.00
C ALA A 1005 -7.86 32.52 -19.28
N VAL A 1006 -9.15 32.15 -19.27
CA VAL A 1006 -10.01 32.25 -20.46
C VAL A 1006 -10.86 33.53 -20.47
N GLY A 1007 -11.06 34.15 -19.29
CA GLY A 1007 -11.99 35.26 -19.09
C GLY A 1007 -13.44 34.81 -19.04
N THR A 1008 -14.25 35.49 -18.23
CA THR A 1008 -15.71 35.32 -18.12
C THR A 1008 -16.39 36.68 -18.14
N GLU A 1009 -17.72 36.72 -17.96
CA GLU A 1009 -18.48 37.96 -17.91
C GLU A 1009 -18.05 38.88 -16.75
N THR A 1010 -17.63 38.31 -15.62
CA THR A 1010 -17.16 39.08 -14.46
C THR A 1010 -15.68 38.96 -14.16
N VAL A 1011 -14.99 37.90 -14.62
CA VAL A 1011 -13.55 37.71 -14.41
C VAL A 1011 -12.81 38.09 -15.69
N ARG A 1012 -11.97 39.14 -15.62
CA ARG A 1012 -11.16 39.57 -16.76
C ARG A 1012 -10.11 38.50 -17.11
N LYS A 1013 -9.90 38.26 -18.40
CA LYS A 1013 -8.79 37.44 -18.91
C LYS A 1013 -7.44 38.07 -18.55
N VAL A 1014 -6.50 37.27 -18.05
CA VAL A 1014 -5.14 37.71 -17.70
C VAL A 1014 -4.10 37.15 -18.68
N ASP A 1015 -2.92 37.78 -18.72
CA ASP A 1015 -1.80 37.36 -19.58
C ASP A 1015 -0.86 36.38 -18.88
N PHE A 1016 -0.85 36.41 -17.54
CA PHE A 1016 0.02 35.59 -16.71
C PHE A 1016 -0.66 35.22 -15.40
N ILE A 1017 -0.54 33.96 -14.97
CA ILE A 1017 -1.07 33.48 -13.69
C ILE A 1017 0.08 33.04 -12.78
N ALA A 1018 0.16 33.66 -11.60
CA ALA A 1018 1.11 33.32 -10.56
C ALA A 1018 0.40 32.81 -9.30
N GLY A 1019 1.08 31.99 -8.52
CA GLY A 1019 0.62 31.51 -7.23
C GLY A 1019 0.49 29.98 -7.18
N PRO A 1020 0.93 29.36 -6.08
CA PRO A 1020 0.85 27.92 -5.90
C PRO A 1020 -0.57 27.47 -5.60
N GLY A 1021 -0.85 26.19 -5.79
CA GLY A 1021 -2.13 25.61 -5.40
C GLY A 1021 -2.03 24.10 -5.29
N ASN A 1022 -3.14 23.47 -4.91
CA ASN A 1022 -3.23 22.02 -4.88
C ASN A 1022 -3.01 21.40 -6.28
N ALA A 1023 -2.91 20.08 -6.34
CA ALA A 1023 -2.65 19.34 -7.59
C ALA A 1023 -3.60 19.72 -8.73
N PHE A 1024 -4.88 19.99 -8.44
CA PHE A 1024 -5.87 20.44 -9.44
C PHE A 1024 -5.54 21.81 -10.04
N VAL A 1025 -5.15 22.77 -9.19
CA VAL A 1025 -4.71 24.10 -9.64
C VAL A 1025 -3.43 24.01 -10.46
N ALA A 1026 -2.47 23.19 -10.03
CA ALA A 1026 -1.24 22.94 -10.77
C ALA A 1026 -1.52 22.33 -12.15
N GLU A 1027 -2.41 21.34 -12.24
CA GLU A 1027 -2.80 20.71 -13.50
C GLU A 1027 -3.62 21.63 -14.40
N ALA A 1028 -4.48 22.49 -13.84
CA ALA A 1028 -5.20 23.50 -14.58
C ALA A 1028 -4.22 24.52 -15.21
N LYS A 1029 -3.27 25.04 -14.42
CA LYS A 1029 -2.20 25.92 -14.91
C LYS A 1029 -1.38 25.23 -16.01
N ARG A 1030 -1.02 23.95 -15.84
CA ARG A 1030 -0.32 23.16 -16.86
C ARG A 1030 -1.13 23.02 -18.15
N SER A 1031 -2.43 22.77 -18.04
CA SER A 1031 -3.32 22.59 -19.19
C SER A 1031 -3.57 23.89 -19.96
N LEU A 1032 -3.47 25.04 -19.27
CA LEU A 1032 -3.66 26.38 -19.84
C LEU A 1032 -2.34 27.04 -20.25
N PHE A 1033 -1.19 26.43 -19.92
CA PHE A 1033 0.13 26.93 -20.27
C PHE A 1033 0.31 27.03 -21.79
N GLY A 1034 0.68 28.22 -22.26
CA GLY A 1034 0.78 28.56 -23.68
C GLY A 1034 -0.41 29.36 -24.20
N GLU A 1035 -1.58 29.29 -23.55
CA GLU A 1035 -2.68 30.25 -23.74
C GLU A 1035 -2.53 31.44 -22.78
N VAL A 1036 -2.07 31.16 -21.56
CA VAL A 1036 -1.68 32.14 -20.53
C VAL A 1036 -0.28 31.79 -20.04
N GLY A 1037 0.52 32.81 -19.69
CA GLY A 1037 1.78 32.60 -19.01
C GLY A 1037 1.56 32.05 -17.61
N ILE A 1038 2.48 31.24 -17.10
CA ILE A 1038 2.47 30.80 -15.70
C ILE A 1038 3.88 30.98 -15.11
N ASP A 1039 3.95 31.07 -13.78
CA ASP A 1039 5.19 31.13 -13.00
C ASP A 1039 6.04 29.85 -13.10
N LEU A 1040 5.54 28.74 -12.57
CA LEU A 1040 6.23 27.45 -12.52
C LEU A 1040 5.22 26.30 -12.33
N PHE A 1041 5.65 25.09 -12.64
CA PHE A 1041 4.91 23.88 -12.27
C PHE A 1041 5.16 23.59 -10.79
N ALA A 1042 4.09 23.65 -9.99
CA ALA A 1042 4.21 23.43 -8.56
C ALA A 1042 4.56 21.96 -8.23
N GLY A 1043 5.51 21.78 -7.31
CA GLY A 1043 5.82 20.52 -6.64
C GLY A 1043 5.64 20.66 -5.11
N PRO A 1044 5.92 19.60 -4.33
CA PRO A 1044 5.97 19.69 -2.87
C PRO A 1044 7.02 20.72 -2.44
N THR A 1045 6.71 21.50 -1.42
CA THR A 1045 7.67 22.47 -0.85
C THR A 1045 8.70 21.71 -0.02
N GLU A 1046 9.95 22.16 0.02
CA GLU A 1046 11.05 21.43 0.68
C GLU A 1046 12.05 22.35 1.39
N VAL A 1047 12.74 21.79 2.40
CA VAL A 1047 13.88 22.45 3.07
C VAL A 1047 15.07 21.51 3.18
N LEU A 1048 16.26 22.07 2.93
CA LEU A 1048 17.54 21.43 3.16
C LEU A 1048 18.40 22.30 4.06
N ILE A 1049 18.88 21.73 5.17
CA ILE A 1049 19.74 22.41 6.13
C ILE A 1049 21.15 21.81 6.05
N VAL A 1050 22.15 22.64 5.71
CA VAL A 1050 23.57 22.30 5.84
C VAL A 1050 24.08 22.82 7.18
N ALA A 1051 24.46 21.93 8.09
CA ALA A 1051 24.89 22.29 9.44
C ALA A 1051 26.24 21.67 9.83
N ASP A 1052 27.09 22.43 10.52
CA ASP A 1052 28.29 21.88 11.17
C ASP A 1052 28.08 21.64 12.66
N GLU A 1053 29.07 21.05 13.32
CA GLU A 1053 29.08 20.78 14.77
C GLU A 1053 28.77 21.99 15.68
N SER A 1054 28.81 23.22 15.17
CA SER A 1054 28.50 24.43 15.93
C SER A 1054 27.00 24.80 15.93
N ALA A 1055 26.19 24.16 15.09
CA ALA A 1055 24.76 24.40 15.01
C ALA A 1055 24.02 23.92 16.27
N SER A 1056 22.91 24.59 16.58
CA SER A 1056 22.01 24.22 17.67
C SER A 1056 21.08 23.10 17.21
N PRO A 1057 21.05 21.92 17.87
CA PRO A 1057 20.12 20.85 17.51
C PRO A 1057 18.66 21.29 17.56
N LEU A 1058 18.31 22.14 18.53
CA LEU A 1058 16.96 22.68 18.66
C LEU A 1058 16.57 23.56 17.48
N THR A 1059 17.48 24.42 17.01
CA THR A 1059 17.21 25.32 15.88
C THR A 1059 17.02 24.50 14.61
N VAL A 1060 17.94 23.58 14.32
CA VAL A 1060 17.85 22.70 13.16
C VAL A 1060 16.55 21.88 13.18
N ALA A 1061 16.22 21.26 14.32
CA ALA A 1061 14.97 20.49 14.47
C ALA A 1061 13.71 21.36 14.29
N THR A 1062 13.72 22.57 14.84
CA THR A 1062 12.59 23.51 14.70
C THR A 1062 12.42 23.92 13.24
N ASP A 1063 13.50 24.22 12.52
CA ASP A 1063 13.42 24.67 11.13
C ASP A 1063 12.99 23.52 10.21
N LEU A 1064 13.49 22.30 10.42
CA LEU A 1064 13.02 21.10 9.72
C LEU A 1064 11.51 20.89 9.94
N LEU A 1065 11.05 20.97 11.18
CA LEU A 1065 9.63 20.78 11.52
C LEU A 1065 8.74 21.92 11.00
N SER A 1066 9.24 23.15 10.96
CA SER A 1066 8.50 24.28 10.40
C SER A 1066 8.16 24.10 8.92
N GLN A 1067 9.01 23.37 8.19
CA GLN A 1067 8.73 23.00 6.82
C GLN A 1067 7.85 21.75 6.75
N ALA A 1068 8.13 20.73 7.57
CA ALA A 1068 7.36 19.48 7.60
C ALA A 1068 5.87 19.70 7.92
N GLU A 1069 5.51 20.76 8.66
CA GLU A 1069 4.11 21.08 8.95
C GLU A 1069 3.32 21.67 7.76
N HIS A 1070 3.97 21.97 6.63
CA HIS A 1070 3.27 22.46 5.43
C HIS A 1070 2.43 21.39 4.73
N GLY A 1071 2.83 20.12 4.78
CA GLY A 1071 2.19 19.03 4.04
C GLY A 1071 2.76 17.67 4.42
N PRO A 1072 2.01 16.57 4.23
CA PRO A 1072 2.47 15.23 4.59
C PRO A 1072 3.57 14.71 3.63
N ASP A 1073 3.70 15.33 2.46
CA ASP A 1073 4.62 15.01 1.37
C ASP A 1073 5.83 15.94 1.29
N THR A 1074 6.00 16.84 2.27
CA THR A 1074 7.07 17.83 2.34
C THR A 1074 8.41 17.19 2.77
N PRO A 1075 9.47 17.23 1.96
CA PRO A 1075 10.81 16.79 2.37
C PRO A 1075 11.47 17.76 3.36
N ALA A 1076 12.12 17.19 4.39
CA ALA A 1076 12.91 17.93 5.37
C ALA A 1076 14.28 17.26 5.55
N ILE A 1077 15.33 17.91 5.05
CA ILE A 1077 16.66 17.29 4.87
C ILE A 1077 17.68 18.01 5.76
N LEU A 1078 18.46 17.25 6.53
CA LEU A 1078 19.66 17.73 7.22
C LEU A 1078 20.90 17.09 6.61
N ILE A 1079 21.87 17.90 6.19
CA ILE A 1079 23.21 17.47 5.80
C ILE A 1079 24.20 18.04 6.81
N THR A 1080 24.99 17.17 7.44
CA THR A 1080 25.96 17.60 8.46
C THR A 1080 27.27 16.84 8.40
N ASN A 1081 28.38 17.47 8.79
CA ASN A 1081 29.64 16.79 9.01
C ASN A 1081 29.79 16.21 10.43
N SER A 1082 28.75 16.28 11.26
CA SER A 1082 28.77 15.86 12.66
C SER A 1082 27.72 14.81 12.96
N GLN A 1083 28.17 13.57 13.18
CA GLN A 1083 27.28 12.47 13.57
C GLN A 1083 26.60 12.73 14.93
N ASN A 1084 27.25 13.48 15.83
CA ASN A 1084 26.67 13.82 17.12
C ASN A 1084 25.50 14.80 16.95
N LEU A 1085 25.67 15.84 16.13
CA LEU A 1085 24.59 16.78 15.83
C LEU A 1085 23.41 16.07 15.17
N ALA A 1086 23.66 15.20 14.19
CA ALA A 1086 22.62 14.42 13.52
C ALA A 1086 21.72 13.67 14.52
N LYS A 1087 22.31 12.93 15.47
CA LYS A 1087 21.57 12.19 16.50
C LYS A 1087 20.77 13.12 17.40
N GLN A 1088 21.38 14.22 17.86
CA GLN A 1088 20.71 15.19 18.72
C GLN A 1088 19.53 15.87 18.04
N VAL A 1089 19.64 16.16 16.73
CA VAL A 1089 18.53 16.73 15.95
C VAL A 1089 17.37 15.75 15.87
N ILE A 1090 17.62 14.47 15.53
CA ILE A 1090 16.56 13.44 15.47
C ILE A 1090 15.82 13.34 16.81
N GLU A 1091 16.56 13.21 17.91
CA GLU A 1091 15.97 13.16 19.25
C GLU A 1091 15.18 14.43 19.61
N THR A 1092 15.60 15.58 19.10
CA THR A 1092 14.92 16.85 19.36
C THR A 1092 13.66 16.99 18.52
N VAL A 1093 13.67 16.53 17.28
CA VAL A 1093 12.48 16.43 16.43
C VAL A 1093 11.42 15.55 17.11
N ASP A 1094 11.82 14.37 17.61
CA ASP A 1094 10.89 13.47 18.31
C ASP A 1094 10.26 14.11 19.54
N LYS A 1095 11.02 14.92 20.29
CA LYS A 1095 10.51 15.66 21.45
C LYS A 1095 9.54 16.77 21.05
N LEU A 1096 9.87 17.54 20.01
CA LEU A 1096 9.04 18.66 19.54
C LEU A 1096 7.72 18.17 18.94
N LEU A 1097 7.72 17.02 18.26
CA LEU A 1097 6.52 16.41 17.69
C LEU A 1097 5.47 16.00 18.73
N VAL A 1098 5.82 15.84 20.01
CA VAL A 1098 4.84 15.50 21.06
C VAL A 1098 3.87 16.66 21.34
N ASP A 1099 4.39 17.90 21.37
CA ASP A 1099 3.64 19.08 21.80
C ASP A 1099 3.15 19.95 20.62
N LEU A 1100 3.53 19.61 19.38
CA LEU A 1100 3.21 20.40 18.20
C LEU A 1100 1.73 20.21 17.79
N PRO A 1101 0.90 21.26 17.67
CA PRO A 1101 -0.49 21.13 17.23
C PRO A 1101 -0.66 20.50 15.85
N THR A 1102 0.35 20.65 14.97
CA THR A 1102 0.44 20.09 13.62
C THR A 1102 1.17 18.74 13.58
N ALA A 1103 1.45 18.11 14.73
CA ALA A 1103 2.19 16.85 14.84
C ALA A 1103 1.70 15.70 13.94
N PRO A 1104 0.39 15.48 13.73
CA PRO A 1104 -0.06 14.42 12.80
C PRO A 1104 0.42 14.64 11.36
N LEU A 1105 0.57 15.90 10.96
CA LEU A 1105 1.02 16.31 9.62
C LEU A 1105 2.55 16.31 9.54
N ALA A 1106 3.19 17.07 10.42
CA ALA A 1106 4.65 17.20 10.47
C ALA A 1106 5.35 15.87 10.77
N GLY A 1107 4.75 15.03 11.62
CA GLY A 1107 5.27 13.69 11.93
C GLY A 1107 5.12 12.72 10.75
N THR A 1108 4.12 12.90 9.88
CA THR A 1108 3.98 12.13 8.65
C THR A 1108 5.06 12.51 7.64
N SER A 1109 5.25 13.82 7.39
CA SER A 1109 6.32 14.31 6.52
C SER A 1109 7.71 13.90 7.03
N TRP A 1110 8.00 14.06 8.32
CA TRP A 1110 9.28 13.67 8.90
C TRP A 1110 9.55 12.16 8.80
N ARG A 1111 8.54 11.32 9.07
CA ARG A 1111 8.69 9.86 8.99
C ARG A 1111 8.92 9.38 7.56
N ASP A 1112 8.17 9.92 6.60
CA ASP A 1112 8.10 9.39 5.24
C ASP A 1112 9.12 10.08 4.29
N HIS A 1113 9.53 11.31 4.60
CA HIS A 1113 10.39 12.15 3.75
C HIS A 1113 11.54 12.84 4.50
N GLY A 1114 11.68 12.64 5.81
CA GLY A 1114 12.79 13.18 6.60
C GLY A 1114 14.09 12.46 6.30
N VAL A 1115 15.16 13.22 6.02
CA VAL A 1115 16.48 12.65 5.68
C VAL A 1115 17.57 13.33 6.50
N VAL A 1116 18.47 12.54 7.10
CA VAL A 1116 19.68 13.04 7.76
C VAL A 1116 20.90 12.39 7.12
N ILE A 1117 21.74 13.21 6.48
CA ILE A 1117 22.95 12.80 5.77
C ILE A 1117 24.16 13.27 6.56
N VAL A 1118 25.04 12.33 6.92
CA VAL A 1118 26.33 12.64 7.55
C VAL A 1118 27.43 12.51 6.53
N VAL A 1119 28.19 13.58 6.31
CA VAL A 1119 29.30 13.64 5.34
C VAL A 1119 30.64 13.83 6.04
N GLY A 1120 31.74 13.61 5.32
CA GLY A 1120 33.09 13.74 5.89
C GLY A 1120 33.52 15.19 6.13
N ASN A 1121 33.07 16.12 5.29
CA ASN A 1121 33.44 17.54 5.37
C ASN A 1121 32.35 18.45 4.75
N LEU A 1122 32.48 19.76 4.93
CA LEU A 1122 31.49 20.72 4.42
C LEU A 1122 31.46 20.87 2.89
N ASP A 1123 32.55 20.56 2.18
CA ASP A 1123 32.56 20.64 0.72
C ASP A 1123 31.75 19.50 0.09
N ASP A 1124 31.81 18.32 0.71
CA ASP A 1124 30.88 17.23 0.41
C ASP A 1124 29.44 17.65 0.75
N ALA A 1125 29.23 18.35 1.87
CA ALA A 1125 27.90 18.80 2.28
C ALA A 1125 27.27 19.75 1.24
N TYR A 1126 28.05 20.71 0.74
CA TYR A 1126 27.61 21.63 -0.32
C TYR A 1126 27.38 20.90 -1.64
N SER A 1127 28.22 19.92 -1.99
CA SER A 1127 28.08 19.14 -3.22
C SER A 1127 26.79 18.30 -3.21
N VAL A 1128 26.49 17.64 -2.08
CA VAL A 1128 25.24 16.89 -1.92
C VAL A 1128 24.04 17.84 -1.92
N ALA A 1129 24.15 19.01 -1.28
CA ALA A 1129 23.08 20.00 -1.33
C ALA A 1129 22.77 20.49 -2.76
N ASP A 1130 23.79 20.66 -3.60
CA ASP A 1130 23.64 21.01 -5.02
C ASP A 1130 23.01 19.87 -5.87
N GLU A 1131 23.18 18.61 -5.47
CA GLU A 1131 22.50 17.47 -6.12
C GLU A 1131 20.99 17.46 -5.81
N TYR A 1132 20.61 17.87 -4.60
CA TYR A 1132 19.20 18.03 -4.22
C TYR A 1132 18.55 19.25 -4.90
N ALA A 1133 19.29 20.34 -5.08
CA ALA A 1133 18.80 21.59 -5.67
C ALA A 1133 17.54 22.14 -4.98
N ALA A 1134 17.53 22.09 -3.64
CA ALA A 1134 16.34 22.32 -2.84
C ALA A 1134 15.76 23.74 -2.99
N GLU A 1135 14.44 23.85 -2.85
CA GLU A 1135 13.71 25.13 -2.80
C GLU A 1135 14.31 26.07 -1.75
N HIS A 1136 14.41 25.62 -0.49
CA HIS A 1136 14.99 26.39 0.61
C HIS A 1136 16.26 25.72 1.15
N VAL A 1137 17.39 26.42 1.10
CA VAL A 1137 18.66 25.95 1.65
C VAL A 1137 19.10 26.82 2.81
N GLN A 1138 19.22 26.26 4.02
CA GLN A 1138 19.75 26.97 5.19
C GLN A 1138 21.17 26.53 5.52
N ILE A 1139 22.06 27.51 5.75
CA ILE A 1139 23.46 27.25 6.10
C ILE A 1139 23.71 27.64 7.55
N LEU A 1140 23.78 26.63 8.42
CA LEU A 1140 24.03 26.74 9.85
C LEU A 1140 25.44 26.23 10.17
N THR A 1141 26.45 26.93 9.68
CA THR A 1141 27.87 26.60 9.90
C THR A 1141 28.61 27.76 10.56
N LYS A 1142 29.84 27.56 11.02
CA LYS A 1142 30.71 28.64 11.53
C LYS A 1142 30.96 29.74 10.49
N ASN A 1143 30.99 29.40 9.20
CA ASN A 1143 31.23 30.35 8.12
C ASN A 1143 30.19 30.19 7.00
N PRO A 1144 28.94 30.64 7.21
CA PRO A 1144 27.85 30.33 6.30
C PRO A 1144 28.02 30.95 4.91
N ARG A 1145 28.74 32.08 4.80
CA ARG A 1145 29.00 32.76 3.52
C ARG A 1145 29.84 31.93 2.53
N ALA A 1146 30.57 30.92 3.00
CA ALA A 1146 31.31 30.01 2.12
C ALA A 1146 30.39 29.30 1.11
N ALA A 1147 29.11 29.09 1.47
CA ALA A 1147 28.14 28.48 0.58
C ALA A 1147 27.87 29.32 -0.68
N LEU A 1148 27.98 30.66 -0.62
CA LEU A 1148 27.77 31.53 -1.79
C LEU A 1148 28.82 31.33 -2.89
N GLU A 1149 30.00 30.83 -2.54
CA GLU A 1149 31.08 30.55 -3.50
C GLU A 1149 31.06 29.08 -3.96
N LYS A 1150 30.60 28.17 -3.10
CA LYS A 1150 30.71 26.72 -3.29
C LYS A 1150 29.44 26.09 -3.87
N MET A 1151 28.27 26.58 -3.51
CA MET A 1151 26.98 26.06 -3.99
C MET A 1151 26.53 26.75 -5.27
N LYS A 1152 25.82 26.01 -6.11
CA LYS A 1152 25.33 26.44 -7.42
C LYS A 1152 23.83 26.26 -7.61
N HIS A 1153 23.19 25.30 -6.91
CA HIS A 1153 21.79 24.96 -7.12
C HIS A 1153 20.98 25.11 -5.84
N TYR A 1154 20.14 26.14 -5.77
CA TYR A 1154 19.19 26.39 -4.70
C TYR A 1154 18.13 27.38 -5.19
N GLY A 1155 16.91 27.29 -4.66
CA GLY A 1155 15.89 28.32 -4.87
C GLY A 1155 16.24 29.59 -4.08
N ALA A 1156 16.23 29.47 -2.75
CA ALA A 1156 16.60 30.50 -1.80
C ALA A 1156 17.65 30.01 -0.81
N ILE A 1157 18.69 30.80 -0.57
CA ILE A 1157 19.76 30.50 0.39
C ILE A 1157 19.69 31.41 1.62
N PHE A 1158 19.63 30.79 2.79
CA PHE A 1158 19.55 31.47 4.09
C PHE A 1158 20.86 31.30 4.85
N LEU A 1159 21.57 32.41 5.07
CA LEU A 1159 22.85 32.42 5.77
C LEU A 1159 22.65 32.80 7.24
N VAL A 1160 22.68 31.81 8.13
CA VAL A 1160 22.37 32.03 9.55
C VAL A 1160 23.66 32.28 10.32
N HIS A 1161 23.87 33.52 10.76
CA HIS A 1161 25.01 33.89 11.60
C HIS A 1161 24.69 33.70 13.08
N ARG A 1162 25.62 33.08 13.81
CA ARG A 1162 25.54 32.97 15.28
C ARG A 1162 25.87 34.33 15.90
N ASP A 1163 24.85 35.12 16.23
CA ASP A 1163 25.07 36.30 17.07
C ASP A 1163 25.43 35.86 18.50
N LYS A 1164 26.55 36.37 19.01
CA LYS A 1164 27.09 36.06 20.35
C LYS A 1164 26.24 36.61 21.51
N SER A 1165 25.07 37.20 21.26
CA SER A 1165 24.29 37.96 22.27
C SER A 1165 22.94 37.37 22.68
N CYS A 1166 22.51 36.22 22.16
CA CYS A 1166 21.25 35.60 22.61
C CYS A 1166 21.48 34.47 23.62
N SER A 1167 21.71 34.86 24.87
CA SER A 1167 21.45 34.01 26.04
C SER A 1167 19.94 33.83 26.21
N SER A 1168 19.52 32.58 26.44
CA SER A 1168 18.30 32.14 27.16
C SER A 1168 17.11 33.12 27.21
N ASP A 1169 15.97 32.71 26.64
CA ASP A 1169 14.59 33.22 26.85
C ASP A 1169 13.93 34.06 25.73
N GLN A 1170 13.88 33.54 24.50
CA GLN A 1170 12.79 33.91 23.57
C GLN A 1170 12.08 32.66 23.02
N LYS A 1171 10.83 32.46 23.45
CA LYS A 1171 9.89 31.42 22.96
C LYS A 1171 9.26 31.79 21.60
N GLY A 1172 10.08 32.11 20.60
CA GLY A 1172 9.60 32.41 19.25
C GLY A 1172 10.50 31.81 18.18
N SER A 1173 9.91 31.15 17.18
CA SER A 1173 10.61 30.70 15.97
C SER A 1173 11.44 31.87 15.37
N PRO A 1174 12.76 31.73 15.15
CA PRO A 1174 13.59 32.88 14.77
C PRO A 1174 13.43 33.34 13.31
N LEU A 1175 12.87 32.51 12.42
CA LEU A 1175 13.09 32.67 10.97
C LEU A 1175 11.83 33.06 10.17
N HIS A 1176 10.67 32.47 10.45
CA HIS A 1176 9.49 32.63 9.60
C HIS A 1176 8.88 34.05 9.59
N GLY A 1177 9.09 34.84 10.65
CA GLY A 1177 8.60 36.23 10.72
C GLY A 1177 9.52 37.29 10.13
N ARG A 1178 10.77 36.94 9.76
CA ARG A 1178 11.81 37.92 9.39
C ARG A 1178 12.29 37.82 7.95
N ILE A 1179 11.98 36.75 7.23
CA ILE A 1179 12.48 36.53 5.88
C ILE A 1179 11.31 36.27 4.94
N VAL A 1180 11.06 37.23 4.06
CA VAL A 1180 10.05 37.14 3.01
C VAL A 1180 10.72 37.71 1.77
N GLY A 1181 11.22 36.83 0.90
CA GLY A 1181 11.97 37.20 -0.31
C GLY A 1181 12.97 36.11 -0.72
N GLY A 1182 12.43 35.06 -1.33
CA GLY A 1182 13.13 33.94 -1.95
C GLY A 1182 12.10 33.15 -2.71
#